data_AF-A0A4Q4X610-F1
#
_entry.id   AF-A0A4Q4X610-F1
#
_cell.length_a   1.000
_cell.length_b   1.000
_cell.length_c   1.000
_cell.angle_alpha   90.00
_cell.angle_beta   90.00
_cell.angle_gamma   90.00
#
_symmetry.space_group_name_H-M   'P 1'
#
loop_
_entity.id
_entity.type
_entity.pdbx_description
1 polymer ?
#
loop_
_entity_poly.entity_id
_entity_poly.type
_entity_poly.pdbx_seq_one_letter_code
_entity_poly.pdbx_strand_id
1 'polypeptide(L)'
;MGKPSVERDQWLNIVIQVVGSRGDVQPFVALGQELCRHGHRVRLATHGTFSDFVRKAGLEFYSIGGDPADLMAYMVKNPGLIPKMKTLREGEIQKKRKMVAEMLDGCWKSCIEPDPVSGRSFVAEAIIANPPSFAHIHCSQALGVPLHLMFTMPWTSTSAFPHPLANIEMRGSHLPAGIANYVSYSAVEFMTWQGLGDLVNSWRKTLGLGAVPSTEGPLLAETLRVPFTYCWSPALIPKPADWPPHVDVCGFFFRDPPKYEPPPEIASFLRAGPPPVYIGFGSIVIDDPAKLTATILQAVRAVGVRAIISRGWSKLGGDLTSVDENVLFIGDCPHDWLFQHVAAVVHHGGAGTTACGLLNGRPTTIVPFFGDQPFWGAMVAAAGGGPRPIPQRQLNSDNLAEAIRFCMRPETAVAADSLGAQMRSESGVKAAVESFHAHLPVGELRCDILSDRAAAWIFKKGKTRVKLSKLAAEILTDNLRITWDALHRYDPITIVIDPTRWDPVTGTTSSLVSTFKGMAVSASDIVVKPIQAYHRSSPRESNEMLQPGVMHSRPATSAGEHISSGEHNTQDEAAAARSHSPRRHGGNAVLEAAAGSASGFGGFFKHFFKGMMVDMPLAATEGLRSMPKLYGGEVRDTGKVTDWKSGAVVAGKNFRYGLMDGFADLVQEPLKGKREGGALGAIKGVGKGSANMVSKVSSGVLGLVAYPGHGICKSISAAVHGSTSRAIAQARVNEGRDLVVTEGTGCEMAVLWIFERLLSSSGAPGY
;
A
#
# COMPACT_ATOMS: atom_id res chain seq x y z
N MET A 1 -23.24 41.17 11.54
CA MET A 1 -22.99 39.73 11.37
C MET A 1 -21.50 39.51 11.59
N GLY A 2 -21.12 38.98 12.76
CA GLY A 2 -19.72 38.73 13.10
C GLY A 2 -19.15 37.62 12.23
N LYS A 3 -17.88 37.75 11.85
CA LYS A 3 -17.10 36.67 11.23
C LYS A 3 -17.24 35.41 12.09
N PRO A 4 -17.43 34.21 11.51
CA PRO A 4 -17.47 32.98 12.29
C PRO A 4 -16.14 32.88 13.05
N SER A 5 -16.25 32.71 14.36
CA SER A 5 -15.14 32.38 15.24
C SER A 5 -14.39 31.18 14.67
N VAL A 6 -13.06 31.29 14.62
CA VAL A 6 -12.13 30.21 14.26
C VAL A 6 -12.64 28.89 14.85
N GLU A 7 -13.11 27.97 13.99
CA GLU A 7 -13.38 26.59 14.38
C GLU A 7 -12.08 26.10 15.02
N ARG A 8 -12.09 25.76 16.32
CA ARG A 8 -10.89 25.20 16.95
C ARG A 8 -10.54 23.92 16.22
N ASP A 9 -9.30 23.81 15.74
CA ASP A 9 -8.77 22.59 15.15
C ASP A 9 -9.03 21.41 16.10
N GLN A 10 -9.44 20.28 15.55
CA GLN A 10 -9.77 19.10 16.33
C GLN A 10 -8.51 18.56 17.01
N TRP A 11 -8.53 18.37 18.32
CA TRP A 11 -7.43 17.74 19.04
C TRP A 11 -7.45 16.24 18.75
N LEU A 12 -6.34 15.75 18.17
CA LEU A 12 -6.08 14.35 17.87
C LEU A 12 -4.80 13.85 18.56
N ASN A 13 -4.82 12.58 18.95
CA ASN A 13 -3.61 11.79 19.18
C ASN A 13 -3.08 11.26 17.84
N ILE A 14 -1.93 11.76 17.40
CA ILE A 14 -1.33 11.40 16.12
C ILE A 14 -0.08 10.55 16.38
N VAL A 15 -0.03 9.35 15.79
CA VAL A 15 1.20 8.57 15.73
C VAL A 15 1.86 8.75 14.36
N ILE A 16 3.14 9.10 14.37
CA ILE A 16 3.97 9.25 13.18
C ILE A 16 4.93 8.06 13.11
N GLN A 17 4.72 7.13 12.17
CA GLN A 17 5.53 5.92 12.00
C GLN A 17 6.57 6.12 10.90
N VAL A 18 7.85 6.12 11.28
CA VAL A 18 8.95 6.36 10.34
C VAL A 18 9.99 5.25 10.46
N VAL A 19 10.20 4.51 9.38
CA VAL A 19 11.33 3.59 9.22
C VAL A 19 12.37 4.23 8.31
N GLY A 20 13.61 4.29 8.76
CA GLY A 20 14.69 4.85 7.97
C GLY A 20 15.87 5.39 8.79
N SER A 21 16.73 6.12 8.10
CA SER A 21 17.90 6.78 8.67
C SER A 21 17.52 8.09 9.39
N ARG A 22 18.52 8.80 9.92
CA ARG A 22 18.31 10.15 10.45
C ARG A 22 17.73 11.11 9.42
N GLY A 23 18.06 10.94 8.14
CA GLY A 23 17.53 11.75 7.04
C GLY A 23 16.03 11.56 6.83
N ASP A 24 15.51 10.39 7.19
CA ASP A 24 14.07 10.09 7.15
C ASP A 24 13.37 10.62 8.40
N VAL A 25 13.97 10.45 9.59
CA VAL A 25 13.33 10.82 10.87
C VAL A 25 13.29 12.33 11.10
N GLN A 26 14.35 13.07 10.72
CA GLN A 26 14.47 14.50 11.01
C GLN A 26 13.32 15.36 10.42
N PRO A 27 12.89 15.18 9.16
CA PRO A 27 11.70 15.81 8.61
C PRO A 27 10.46 15.66 9.49
N PHE A 28 10.20 14.44 9.98
CA PHE A 28 9.00 14.14 10.77
C PHE A 28 9.06 14.66 12.20
N VAL A 29 10.25 14.94 12.73
CA VAL A 29 10.38 15.70 13.98
C VAL A 29 9.88 17.13 13.78
N ALA A 30 10.22 17.78 12.66
CA ALA A 30 9.73 19.13 12.36
C ALA A 30 8.20 19.12 12.15
N LEU A 31 7.67 18.14 11.41
CA LEU A 31 6.23 17.94 11.24
C LEU A 31 5.52 17.73 12.57
N GLY A 32 6.06 16.88 13.45
CA GLY A 32 5.48 16.62 14.75
C GLY A 32 5.42 17.86 15.64
N GLN A 33 6.45 18.70 15.61
CA GLN A 33 6.47 19.97 16.35
C GLN A 33 5.39 20.93 15.83
N GLU A 34 5.19 21.00 14.51
CA GLU A 34 4.15 21.84 13.93
C GLU A 34 2.74 21.32 14.25
N LEU A 35 2.52 20.01 14.17
CA LEU A 35 1.26 19.39 14.61
C LEU A 35 0.96 19.69 16.10
N CYS A 36 1.98 19.68 16.97
CA CYS A 36 1.82 20.09 18.36
C CYS A 36 1.41 21.57 18.50
N ARG A 37 1.88 22.47 17.62
CA ARG A 37 1.45 23.89 17.60
C ARG A 37 -0.03 24.04 17.22
N HIS A 38 -0.57 23.12 16.44
CA HIS A 38 -2.00 23.01 16.15
C HIS A 38 -2.80 22.28 17.25
N GLY A 39 -2.17 21.98 18.40
CA GLY A 39 -2.85 21.40 19.56
C GLY A 39 -2.95 19.87 19.54
N HIS A 40 -2.36 19.18 18.56
CA HIS A 40 -2.33 17.72 18.56
C HIS A 40 -1.36 17.16 19.60
N ARG A 41 -1.64 15.96 20.08
CA ARG A 41 -0.70 15.16 20.88
C ARG A 41 0.04 14.22 19.94
N VAL A 42 1.33 14.43 19.74
CA VAL A 42 2.12 13.70 18.74
C VAL A 42 3.09 12.72 19.38
N ARG A 43 3.03 11.48 18.90
CA ARG A 43 4.00 10.42 19.18
C ARG A 43 4.74 10.04 17.91
N LEU A 44 6.06 10.11 17.93
CA LEU A 44 6.90 9.64 16.83
C LEU A 44 7.44 8.24 17.14
N ALA A 45 7.06 7.28 16.31
CA ALA A 45 7.44 5.88 16.39
C ALA A 45 8.52 5.57 15.35
N THR A 46 9.75 5.29 15.81
CA THR A 46 10.89 4.96 14.95
C THR A 46 11.92 4.11 15.71
N HIS A 47 13.10 3.90 15.17
CA HIS A 47 14.15 3.08 15.77
C HIS A 47 14.62 3.64 17.13
N GLY A 48 14.93 2.74 18.07
CA GLY A 48 15.34 3.07 19.45
C GLY A 48 16.47 4.09 19.56
N THR A 49 17.42 4.07 18.61
CA THR A 49 18.59 4.97 18.57
C THR A 49 18.20 6.45 18.45
N PHE A 50 17.00 6.78 17.98
CA PHE A 50 16.53 8.15 17.82
C PHE A 50 15.68 8.66 18.99
N SER A 51 15.51 7.88 20.06
CA SER A 51 14.71 8.24 21.25
C SER A 51 15.07 9.64 21.78
N ASP A 52 16.34 9.87 22.08
CA ASP A 52 16.81 11.14 22.65
C ASP A 52 16.59 12.31 21.71
N PHE A 53 16.79 12.09 20.41
CA PHE A 53 16.60 13.12 19.40
C PHE A 53 15.14 13.58 19.31
N VAL A 54 14.20 12.62 19.36
CA VAL A 54 12.76 12.89 19.34
C VAL A 54 12.30 13.55 20.64
N ARG A 55 12.69 13.01 21.80
CA ARG A 55 12.27 13.53 23.11
C ARG A 55 12.80 14.94 23.37
N LYS A 56 14.06 15.24 22.98
CA LYS A 56 14.62 16.60 23.07
C LYS A 56 13.87 17.61 22.20
N ALA A 57 13.16 17.16 21.17
CA ALA A 57 12.31 18.02 20.35
C ALA A 57 10.92 18.27 20.96
N GLY A 58 10.61 17.69 22.12
CA GLY A 58 9.33 17.86 22.81
C GLY A 58 8.22 16.90 22.34
N LEU A 59 8.57 15.82 21.63
CA LEU A 59 7.63 14.82 21.13
C LEU A 59 7.62 13.56 22.00
N GLU A 60 6.48 12.86 22.07
CA GLU A 60 6.45 11.50 22.63
C GLU A 60 7.18 10.54 21.69
N PHE A 61 7.81 9.51 22.26
CA PHE A 61 8.60 8.54 21.49
C PHE A 61 8.17 7.11 21.79
N TYR A 62 8.09 6.28 20.75
CA TYR A 62 7.92 4.85 20.88
C TYR A 62 8.90 4.10 19.97
N SER A 63 9.59 3.08 20.50
CA SER A 63 10.52 2.29 19.69
C SER A 63 9.76 1.25 18.87
N ILE A 64 9.96 1.26 17.55
CA ILE A 64 9.44 0.17 16.69
C ILE A 64 10.41 -1.00 16.60
N GLY A 65 11.57 -0.94 17.26
CA GLY A 65 12.64 -1.93 17.09
C GLY A 65 13.40 -1.75 15.77
N GLY A 66 14.22 -2.76 15.44
CA GLY A 66 15.15 -2.71 14.32
C GLY A 66 16.28 -1.67 14.49
N ASP A 67 17.36 -1.86 13.73
CA ASP A 67 18.51 -0.96 13.74
C ASP A 67 18.70 -0.33 12.33
N PRO A 68 18.67 1.01 12.22
CA PRO A 68 18.83 1.70 10.95
C PRO A 68 20.20 1.46 10.32
N ALA A 69 21.26 1.25 11.11
CA ALA A 69 22.58 0.91 10.57
C ALA A 69 22.56 -0.45 9.87
N ASP A 70 21.88 -1.43 10.48
CA ASP A 70 21.67 -2.76 9.91
C ASP A 70 20.84 -2.71 8.60
N LEU A 71 19.86 -1.80 8.51
CA LEU A 71 19.06 -1.57 7.30
C LEU A 71 19.90 -0.91 6.19
N MET A 72 20.64 0.16 6.51
CA MET A 72 21.46 0.89 5.55
C MET A 72 22.63 0.05 5.02
N ALA A 73 23.31 -0.70 5.91
CA ALA A 73 24.40 -1.59 5.50
C ALA A 73 23.92 -2.67 4.51
N TYR A 74 22.67 -3.13 4.64
CA TYR A 74 22.08 -4.08 3.70
C TYR A 74 21.80 -3.43 2.34
N MET A 75 21.22 -2.22 2.31
CA MET A 75 20.94 -1.48 1.08
C MET A 75 22.22 -1.08 0.32
N VAL A 76 23.30 -0.75 1.04
CA VAL A 76 24.62 -0.49 0.43
C VAL A 76 25.18 -1.76 -0.24
N LYS A 77 25.08 -2.91 0.43
CA LYS A 77 25.53 -4.20 -0.13
C LYS A 77 24.66 -4.67 -1.31
N ASN A 78 23.36 -4.35 -1.26
CA ASN A 78 22.33 -4.71 -2.24
C ASN A 78 21.61 -3.47 -2.78
N PRO A 79 22.23 -2.70 -3.70
CA PRO A 79 21.66 -1.47 -4.25
C PRO A 79 20.45 -1.68 -5.20
N GLY A 80 19.86 -2.89 -5.21
CA GLY A 80 18.66 -3.23 -5.96
C GLY A 80 17.77 -4.18 -5.15
N LEU A 81 16.51 -4.31 -5.55
CA LEU A 81 15.51 -5.13 -4.84
C LEU A 81 15.80 -6.64 -4.88
N ILE A 82 16.58 -7.11 -5.87
CA ILE A 82 17.02 -8.50 -5.96
C ILE A 82 18.37 -8.64 -5.24
N PRO A 83 18.44 -9.41 -4.14
CA PRO A 83 19.70 -9.63 -3.43
C PRO A 83 20.71 -10.32 -4.35
N LYS A 84 21.99 -9.95 -4.26
CA LYS A 84 23.04 -10.67 -5.01
C LYS A 84 23.12 -12.12 -4.51
N MET A 85 23.42 -13.08 -5.38
CA MET A 85 23.55 -14.50 -4.97
C MET A 85 24.56 -14.72 -3.83
N LYS A 86 25.55 -13.83 -3.64
CA LYS A 86 26.52 -13.88 -2.54
C LYS A 86 25.94 -13.53 -1.15
N THR A 87 24.82 -12.81 -1.09
CA THR A 87 24.08 -12.45 0.15
C THR A 87 23.04 -13.50 0.58
N LEU A 88 22.92 -14.62 -0.17
CA LEU A 88 22.15 -15.79 0.25
C LEU A 88 22.90 -16.68 1.27
N ARG A 89 24.03 -16.21 1.83
CA ARG A 89 24.77 -16.95 2.85
C ARG A 89 24.01 -16.95 4.20
N GLU A 90 24.02 -18.13 4.81
CA GLU A 90 23.45 -18.57 6.10
C GLU A 90 22.86 -17.47 7.02
N GLY A 91 21.53 -17.32 7.01
CA GLY A 91 20.77 -16.69 8.09
C GLY A 91 20.53 -15.18 8.01
N GLU A 92 21.19 -14.44 7.11
CA GLU A 92 20.98 -12.97 6.98
C GLU A 92 19.52 -12.65 6.62
N ILE A 93 18.90 -13.39 5.71
CA ILE A 93 17.50 -13.18 5.30
C ILE A 93 16.55 -13.44 6.48
N GLN A 94 16.76 -14.50 7.25
CA GLN A 94 15.95 -14.82 8.42
C GLN A 94 16.08 -13.73 9.51
N LYS A 95 17.31 -13.24 9.78
CA LYS A 95 17.53 -12.11 10.71
C LYS A 95 16.76 -10.87 10.27
N LYS A 96 16.79 -10.54 8.96
CA LYS A 96 16.09 -9.38 8.42
C LYS A 96 14.58 -9.54 8.45
N ARG A 97 14.05 -10.73 8.13
CA ARG A 97 12.62 -11.01 8.26
C ARG A 97 12.14 -10.92 9.71
N LYS A 98 12.95 -11.39 10.68
CA LYS A 98 12.66 -11.20 12.11
C LYS A 98 12.63 -9.72 12.50
N MET A 99 13.58 -8.94 12.01
CA MET A 99 13.62 -7.50 12.24
C MET A 99 12.39 -6.78 11.64
N VAL A 100 11.94 -7.16 10.43
CA VAL A 100 10.70 -6.60 9.86
C VAL A 100 9.49 -7.02 10.69
N ALA A 101 9.41 -8.25 11.18
CA ALA A 101 8.32 -8.68 12.06
C ALA A 101 8.27 -7.89 13.37
N GLU A 102 9.44 -7.62 13.96
CA GLU A 102 9.58 -6.76 15.13
C GLU A 102 9.10 -5.34 14.83
N MET A 103 9.49 -4.77 13.67
CA MET A 103 9.03 -3.44 13.24
C MET A 103 7.52 -3.37 13.03
N LEU A 104 6.91 -4.39 12.41
CA LEU A 104 5.45 -4.47 12.25
C LEU A 104 4.75 -4.47 13.61
N ASP A 105 5.22 -5.30 14.55
CA ASP A 105 4.68 -5.37 15.91
C ASP A 105 4.88 -4.06 16.69
N GLY A 106 6.08 -3.47 16.61
CA GLY A 106 6.41 -2.19 17.22
C GLY A 106 5.56 -1.04 16.68
N CYS A 107 5.29 -1.01 15.37
CA CYS A 107 4.35 -0.06 14.77
C CYS A 107 2.93 -0.25 15.34
N TRP A 108 2.44 -1.48 15.46
CA TRP A 108 1.12 -1.72 16.08
C TRP A 108 1.07 -1.25 17.53
N LYS A 109 2.05 -1.64 18.34
CA LYS A 109 2.09 -1.28 19.76
C LYS A 109 2.19 0.23 19.98
N SER A 110 2.94 0.94 19.12
CA SER A 110 3.04 2.40 19.18
C SER A 110 1.68 3.11 19.13
N CYS A 111 0.67 2.47 18.53
CA CYS A 111 -0.67 3.02 18.39
C CYS A 111 -1.57 2.87 19.63
N ILE A 112 -1.31 1.91 20.52
CA ILE A 112 -2.24 1.57 21.62
C ILE A 112 -1.60 1.38 23.00
N GLU A 113 -0.29 1.15 23.05
CA GLU A 113 0.42 0.96 24.31
C GLU A 113 0.79 2.32 24.94
N PRO A 114 0.86 2.40 26.28
CA PRO A 114 1.32 3.62 26.95
C PRO A 114 2.76 3.98 26.57
N ASP A 115 3.15 5.22 26.82
CA ASP A 115 4.56 5.63 26.67
C ASP A 115 5.43 4.79 27.62
N PRO A 116 6.47 4.07 27.13
CA PRO A 116 7.22 3.13 27.95
C PRO A 116 7.98 3.75 29.13
N VAL A 117 8.17 5.07 29.14
CA VAL A 117 8.95 5.77 30.17
C VAL A 117 8.03 6.41 31.21
N SER A 118 7.05 7.19 30.76
CA SER A 118 6.10 7.91 31.62
C SER A 118 4.90 7.08 32.04
N GLY A 119 4.63 5.96 31.37
CA GLY A 119 3.44 5.13 31.61
C GLY A 119 2.13 5.76 31.13
N ARG A 120 2.17 6.97 30.53
CA ARG A 120 0.98 7.69 30.10
C ARG A 120 0.28 6.95 28.95
N SER A 121 -1.01 6.68 29.08
CA SER A 121 -1.79 6.01 28.03
C SER A 121 -1.77 6.81 26.73
N PHE A 122 -1.87 6.10 25.60
CA PHE A 122 -1.94 6.70 24.28
C PHE A 122 -2.69 5.77 23.34
N VAL A 123 -3.73 6.28 22.70
CA VAL A 123 -4.40 5.60 21.59
C VAL A 123 -4.46 6.53 20.39
N ALA A 124 -3.89 6.08 19.27
CA ALA A 124 -3.87 6.82 18.02
C ALA A 124 -5.29 7.04 17.48
N GLU A 125 -5.56 8.29 17.07
CA GLU A 125 -6.78 8.75 16.40
C GLU A 125 -6.51 9.13 14.95
N ALA A 126 -5.23 9.25 14.57
CA ALA A 126 -4.76 9.32 13.18
C ALA A 126 -3.34 8.75 13.10
N ILE A 127 -2.98 8.25 11.90
CA ILE A 127 -1.64 7.73 11.61
C ILE A 127 -1.05 8.54 10.46
N ILE A 128 0.18 9.03 10.65
CA ILE A 128 1.04 9.50 9.57
C ILE A 128 2.18 8.49 9.42
N ALA A 129 2.52 8.07 8.21
CA ALA A 129 3.58 7.10 8.05
C ALA A 129 4.37 7.27 6.74
N ASN A 130 5.60 6.78 6.72
CA ASN A 130 6.32 6.57 5.46
C ASN A 130 6.10 5.14 4.93
N PRO A 131 6.12 4.91 3.60
CA PRO A 131 5.89 3.59 3.01
C PRO A 131 6.82 2.47 3.54
N PRO A 132 8.12 2.70 3.83
CA PRO A 132 9.00 1.68 4.39
C PRO A 132 8.58 1.06 5.73
N SER A 133 7.57 1.62 6.42
CA SER A 133 7.02 1.03 7.64
C SER A 133 6.19 -0.24 7.39
N PHE A 134 5.54 -0.39 6.22
CA PHE A 134 4.66 -1.50 5.81
C PHE A 134 3.45 -1.81 6.72
N ALA A 135 3.43 -1.32 7.97
CA ALA A 135 2.39 -1.56 8.96
C ALA A 135 1.18 -0.61 8.79
N HIS A 136 1.42 0.56 8.22
CA HIS A 136 0.52 1.72 8.22
C HIS A 136 -0.94 1.44 7.83
N ILE A 137 -1.21 0.86 6.66
CA ILE A 137 -2.59 0.54 6.18
C ILE A 137 -3.26 -0.46 7.12
N HIS A 138 -2.49 -1.40 7.65
CA HIS A 138 -3.00 -2.49 8.47
C HIS A 138 -3.30 -2.02 9.91
N CYS A 139 -2.45 -1.16 10.49
CA CYS A 139 -2.72 -0.49 11.76
C CYS A 139 -3.97 0.39 11.65
N SER A 140 -4.06 1.21 10.58
CA SER A 140 -5.23 2.05 10.30
C SER A 140 -6.50 1.20 10.15
N GLN A 141 -6.43 0.08 9.42
CA GLN A 141 -7.53 -0.86 9.29
C GLN A 141 -7.96 -1.47 10.64
N ALA A 142 -7.01 -1.90 11.48
CA ALA A 142 -7.31 -2.50 12.77
C ALA A 142 -7.89 -1.51 13.78
N LEU A 143 -7.49 -0.23 13.73
CA LEU A 143 -7.94 0.85 14.62
C LEU A 143 -9.17 1.60 14.12
N GLY A 144 -9.42 1.57 12.82
CA GLY A 144 -10.51 2.30 12.19
C GLY A 144 -10.26 3.81 12.12
N VAL A 145 -9.00 4.23 11.99
CA VAL A 145 -8.57 5.65 12.04
C VAL A 145 -7.96 6.11 10.71
N PRO A 146 -8.00 7.40 10.36
CA PRO A 146 -7.40 7.92 9.14
C PRO A 146 -5.89 7.64 9.05
N LEU A 147 -5.42 7.40 7.83
CA LEU A 147 -4.02 7.23 7.47
C LEU A 147 -3.63 8.27 6.44
N HIS A 148 -2.47 8.91 6.65
CA HIS A 148 -1.83 9.78 5.69
C HIS A 148 -0.39 9.31 5.44
N LEU A 149 -0.02 9.07 4.19
CA LEU A 149 1.36 8.71 3.84
C LEU A 149 2.15 9.95 3.51
N MET A 150 3.35 10.08 4.08
CA MET A 150 4.24 11.17 3.71
C MET A 150 5.62 10.62 3.40
N PHE A 151 6.26 11.13 2.34
CA PHE A 151 7.57 10.65 1.99
C PHE A 151 8.43 11.65 1.21
N THR A 152 9.74 11.46 1.28
CA THR A 152 10.73 12.25 0.56
C THR A 152 11.08 11.64 -0.79
N MET A 153 10.76 10.37 -1.03
CA MET A 153 11.03 9.66 -2.28
C MET A 153 9.72 9.35 -3.01
N PRO A 154 9.65 9.48 -4.36
CA PRO A 154 8.44 9.12 -5.08
C PRO A 154 8.09 7.64 -4.94
N TRP A 155 6.83 7.37 -4.64
CA TRP A 155 6.27 6.05 -4.35
C TRP A 155 4.94 5.79 -5.09
N THR A 156 4.34 6.83 -5.67
CA THR A 156 3.08 6.80 -6.41
C THR A 156 3.38 6.75 -7.90
N SER A 157 2.73 5.80 -8.59
CA SER A 157 2.85 5.60 -10.03
C SER A 157 2.69 6.90 -10.82
N THR A 158 3.64 7.17 -11.71
CA THR A 158 3.59 8.29 -12.67
C THR A 158 4.39 7.96 -13.93
N SER A 159 4.01 8.58 -15.03
CA SER A 159 4.74 8.59 -16.29
C SER A 159 5.92 9.56 -16.31
N ALA A 160 5.99 10.51 -15.37
CA ALA A 160 6.99 11.59 -15.38
C ALA A 160 8.43 11.10 -15.08
N PHE A 161 8.59 10.19 -14.12
CA PHE A 161 9.88 9.66 -13.69
C PHE A 161 9.74 8.25 -13.11
N PRO A 162 10.78 7.40 -13.19
CA PRO A 162 10.70 6.03 -12.72
C PRO A 162 10.76 5.96 -11.18
N HIS A 163 10.28 4.84 -10.63
CA HIS A 163 10.45 4.51 -9.23
C HIS A 163 11.96 4.47 -8.90
N PRO A 164 12.46 5.17 -7.86
CA PRO A 164 13.91 5.30 -7.64
C PRO A 164 14.62 3.98 -7.31
N LEU A 165 13.91 3.04 -6.67
CA LEU A 165 14.42 1.68 -6.42
C LEU A 165 14.34 0.74 -7.64
N ALA A 166 13.72 1.16 -8.74
CA ALA A 166 13.74 0.40 -9.98
C ALA A 166 15.10 0.60 -10.67
N ASN A 167 16.14 -0.02 -10.12
CA ASN A 167 17.48 -0.06 -10.72
C ASN A 167 17.54 -1.02 -11.93
N ILE A 168 16.39 -1.25 -12.58
CA ILE A 168 16.26 -2.03 -13.79
C ILE A 168 16.38 -1.01 -14.91
N GLU A 169 17.52 -1.02 -15.60
CA GLU A 169 17.62 -0.35 -16.89
C GLU A 169 16.60 -1.00 -17.83
N MET A 170 15.37 -0.49 -17.88
CA MET A 170 14.42 -0.72 -18.97
C MET A 170 14.91 -0.04 -20.27
N ARG A 171 16.22 0.21 -20.40
CA ARG A 171 16.88 0.81 -21.57
C ARG A 171 16.87 -0.09 -22.81
N GLY A 172 16.41 -1.34 -22.66
CA GLY A 172 16.27 -2.30 -23.75
C GLY A 172 14.82 -2.68 -24.10
N SER A 173 13.80 -2.11 -23.45
CA SER A 173 12.41 -2.36 -23.83
C SER A 173 11.99 -1.36 -24.91
N HIS A 174 11.28 -1.81 -25.95
CA HIS A 174 10.65 -0.94 -26.96
C HIS A 174 9.49 -0.10 -26.40
N LEU A 175 9.38 0.03 -25.08
CA LEU A 175 8.30 0.75 -24.42
C LEU A 175 8.61 2.25 -24.40
N PRO A 176 7.62 3.12 -24.67
CA PRO A 176 7.74 4.55 -24.43
C PRO A 176 8.18 4.84 -22.98
N ALA A 177 9.08 5.81 -22.79
CA ALA A 177 9.67 6.11 -21.48
C ALA A 177 8.62 6.37 -20.38
N GLY A 178 7.51 7.05 -20.70
CA GLY A 178 6.43 7.28 -19.74
C GLY A 178 5.74 6.00 -19.27
N ILE A 179 5.58 5.00 -20.14
CA ILE A 179 5.02 3.69 -19.76
C ILE A 179 6.03 2.91 -18.92
N ALA A 180 7.31 2.94 -19.29
CA ALA A 180 8.38 2.31 -18.50
C ALA A 180 8.46 2.90 -17.08
N ASN A 181 8.35 4.24 -16.95
CA ASN A 181 8.28 4.93 -15.67
C ASN A 181 7.09 4.45 -14.84
N TYR A 182 5.89 4.43 -15.41
CA TYR A 182 4.68 4.01 -14.69
C TYR A 182 4.77 2.54 -14.21
N VAL A 183 5.19 1.64 -15.09
CA VAL A 183 5.31 0.20 -14.80
C VAL A 183 6.37 -0.09 -13.73
N SER A 184 7.39 0.75 -13.63
CA SER A 184 8.45 0.57 -12.63
C SER A 184 7.93 0.57 -11.18
N TYR A 185 6.90 1.37 -10.87
CA TYR A 185 6.27 1.40 -9.55
C TYR A 185 5.58 0.08 -9.22
N SER A 186 4.76 -0.43 -10.14
CA SER A 186 4.09 -1.72 -9.98
C SER A 186 5.09 -2.86 -9.82
N ALA A 187 6.22 -2.83 -10.54
CA ALA A 187 7.27 -3.84 -10.41
C ALA A 187 7.92 -3.82 -9.02
N VAL A 188 8.26 -2.64 -8.49
CA VAL A 188 8.85 -2.49 -7.16
C VAL A 188 7.88 -2.93 -6.07
N GLU A 189 6.63 -2.48 -6.13
CA GLU A 189 5.59 -2.85 -5.17
C GLU A 189 5.30 -4.35 -5.20
N PHE A 190 5.24 -4.94 -6.40
CA PHE A 190 5.04 -6.37 -6.56
C PHE A 190 6.18 -7.18 -5.94
N MET A 191 7.44 -6.84 -6.23
CA MET A 191 8.61 -7.50 -5.65
C MET A 191 8.65 -7.36 -4.12
N THR A 192 8.36 -6.16 -3.61
CA THR A 192 8.29 -5.87 -2.18
C THR A 192 7.25 -6.76 -1.50
N TRP A 193 6.05 -6.86 -2.09
CA TRP A 193 4.99 -7.70 -1.56
C TRP A 193 5.29 -9.20 -1.67
N GLN A 194 5.95 -9.68 -2.72
CA GLN A 194 6.39 -11.08 -2.77
C GLN A 194 7.41 -11.40 -1.68
N GLY A 195 8.27 -10.46 -1.32
CA GLY A 195 9.29 -10.64 -0.28
C GLY A 195 8.75 -10.58 1.15
N LEU A 196 7.69 -9.80 1.40
CA LEU A 196 7.20 -9.48 2.75
C LEU A 196 5.72 -9.84 3.01
N GLY A 197 4.93 -10.13 1.98
CA GLY A 197 3.48 -10.29 2.09
C GLY A 197 3.06 -11.48 2.96
N ASP A 198 3.87 -12.53 3.02
CA ASP A 198 3.63 -13.68 3.92
C ASP A 198 3.84 -13.31 5.40
N LEU A 199 4.88 -12.52 5.69
CA LEU A 199 5.18 -11.98 7.01
C LEU A 199 4.09 -11.01 7.47
N VAL A 200 3.72 -10.07 6.59
CA VAL A 200 2.63 -9.12 6.82
C VAL A 200 1.33 -9.87 7.07
N ASN A 201 0.99 -10.88 6.27
CA ASN A 201 -0.23 -11.66 6.48
C ASN A 201 -0.22 -12.51 7.76
N SER A 202 0.95 -13.00 8.17
CA SER A 202 1.09 -13.69 9.46
C SER A 202 0.80 -12.73 10.63
N TRP A 203 1.40 -11.54 10.60
CA TRP A 203 1.16 -10.49 11.58
C TRP A 203 -0.28 -9.94 11.54
N ARG A 204 -0.88 -9.77 10.35
CA ARG A 204 -2.30 -9.38 10.21
C ARG A 204 -3.26 -10.31 10.95
N LYS A 205 -2.96 -11.62 11.01
CA LYS A 205 -3.76 -12.57 11.80
C LYS A 205 -3.71 -12.26 13.30
N THR A 206 -2.57 -11.80 13.83
CA THR A 206 -2.47 -11.39 15.25
C THR A 206 -3.31 -10.14 15.54
N LEU A 207 -3.52 -9.28 14.54
CA LEU A 207 -4.43 -8.15 14.60
C LEU A 207 -5.92 -8.51 14.39
N GLY A 208 -6.23 -9.77 14.09
CA GLY A 208 -7.58 -10.22 13.75
C GLY A 208 -8.03 -9.81 12.35
N LEU A 209 -7.11 -9.43 11.47
CA LEU A 209 -7.38 -9.03 10.10
C LEU A 209 -7.28 -10.20 9.12
N GLY A 210 -8.07 -10.15 8.04
CA GLY A 210 -8.00 -11.12 6.95
C GLY A 210 -6.69 -11.01 6.15
N ALA A 211 -6.23 -12.11 5.55
CA ALA A 211 -5.07 -12.06 4.67
C ALA A 211 -5.35 -11.24 3.40
N VAL A 212 -4.36 -10.49 2.92
CA VAL A 212 -4.39 -9.78 1.64
C VAL A 212 -3.74 -10.66 0.56
N PRO A 213 -4.39 -10.86 -0.60
CA PRO A 213 -3.83 -11.62 -1.71
C PRO A 213 -2.54 -11.02 -2.28
N SER A 214 -1.72 -11.88 -2.90
CA SER A 214 -0.46 -11.50 -3.55
C SER A 214 -0.61 -10.47 -4.68
N THR A 215 -1.77 -10.42 -5.31
CA THR A 215 -2.07 -9.51 -6.44
C THR A 215 -2.59 -8.15 -5.99
N GLU A 216 -3.14 -8.05 -4.78
CA GLU A 216 -3.76 -6.81 -4.29
C GLU A 216 -2.86 -6.01 -3.36
N GLY A 217 -2.02 -6.69 -2.58
CA GLY A 217 -1.06 -6.07 -1.68
C GLY A 217 -0.26 -4.92 -2.32
N PRO A 218 0.32 -5.12 -3.52
CA PRO A 218 1.07 -4.07 -4.23
C PRO A 218 0.26 -2.82 -4.58
N LEU A 219 -1.07 -2.90 -4.63
CA LEU A 219 -1.96 -1.84 -5.09
C LEU A 219 -2.78 -1.22 -3.97
N LEU A 220 -2.55 -1.60 -2.71
CA LEU A 220 -3.43 -1.18 -1.61
C LEU A 220 -3.48 0.34 -1.43
N ALA A 221 -2.34 1.03 -1.46
CA ALA A 221 -2.31 2.48 -1.28
C ALA A 221 -3.12 3.21 -2.38
N GLU A 222 -2.98 2.77 -3.63
CA GLU A 222 -3.70 3.32 -4.79
C GLU A 222 -5.20 2.95 -4.75
N THR A 223 -5.52 1.68 -4.51
CA THR A 223 -6.90 1.17 -4.49
C THR A 223 -7.73 1.79 -3.37
N LEU A 224 -7.09 2.01 -2.20
CA LEU A 224 -7.71 2.66 -1.05
C LEU A 224 -7.67 4.20 -1.15
N ARG A 225 -7.01 4.76 -2.17
CA ARG A 225 -6.81 6.21 -2.37
C ARG A 225 -6.28 6.89 -1.10
N VAL A 226 -5.26 6.27 -0.49
CA VAL A 226 -4.68 6.77 0.74
C VAL A 226 -4.06 8.16 0.47
N PRO A 227 -4.45 9.20 1.22
CA PRO A 227 -3.82 10.53 1.10
C PRO A 227 -2.31 10.44 1.19
N PHE A 228 -1.62 11.12 0.28
CA PHE A 228 -0.16 11.06 0.17
C PHE A 228 0.43 12.47 0.04
N THR A 229 1.43 12.82 0.85
CA THR A 229 2.15 14.09 0.73
C THR A 229 3.63 13.88 0.51
N TYR A 230 4.15 14.47 -0.56
CA TYR A 230 5.56 14.48 -0.87
C TYR A 230 6.27 15.68 -0.25
N CYS A 231 7.37 15.38 0.43
CA CYS A 231 8.13 16.31 1.27
C CYS A 231 9.31 16.90 0.48
N TRP A 232 9.05 17.38 -0.74
CA TRP A 232 10.03 18.07 -1.59
C TRP A 232 9.47 19.34 -2.19
N SER A 233 10.35 20.22 -2.65
CA SER A 233 9.98 21.49 -3.27
C SER A 233 9.29 21.28 -4.62
N PRO A 234 8.09 21.85 -4.85
CA PRO A 234 7.45 21.87 -6.15
C PRO A 234 8.24 22.66 -7.21
N ALA A 235 9.15 23.55 -6.79
CA ALA A 235 10.07 24.23 -7.70
C ALA A 235 11.14 23.31 -8.27
N LEU A 236 11.59 22.30 -7.50
CA LEU A 236 12.52 21.28 -7.98
C LEU A 236 11.79 20.17 -8.74
N ILE A 237 10.71 19.63 -8.16
CA ILE A 237 9.92 18.55 -8.75
C ILE A 237 8.45 18.94 -8.67
N PRO A 238 7.87 19.46 -9.76
CA PRO A 238 6.46 19.83 -9.77
C PRO A 238 5.58 18.58 -9.63
N LYS A 239 4.36 18.76 -9.11
CA LYS A 239 3.35 17.70 -9.07
C LYS A 239 3.09 17.17 -10.49
N PRO A 240 3.35 15.89 -10.78
CA PRO A 240 2.97 15.28 -12.05
C PRO A 240 1.50 15.46 -12.38
N ALA A 241 1.20 15.73 -13.65
CA ALA A 241 -0.16 15.99 -14.11
C ALA A 241 -1.07 14.75 -14.05
N ASP A 242 -0.48 13.55 -14.02
CA ASP A 242 -1.19 12.27 -13.89
C ASP A 242 -1.47 11.87 -12.44
N TRP A 243 -1.03 12.67 -11.45
CA TRP A 243 -1.34 12.40 -10.05
C TRP A 243 -2.72 12.89 -9.63
N PRO A 244 -3.44 12.08 -8.83
CA PRO A 244 -4.79 12.41 -8.38
C PRO A 244 -4.78 13.54 -7.34
N PRO A 245 -5.96 14.11 -7.01
CA PRO A 245 -6.07 15.23 -6.06
C PRO A 245 -5.65 14.90 -4.62
N HIS A 246 -5.63 13.62 -4.23
CA HIS A 246 -5.25 13.19 -2.87
C HIS A 246 -3.73 13.01 -2.68
N VAL A 247 -2.94 13.43 -3.69
CA VAL A 247 -1.48 13.37 -3.68
C VAL A 247 -0.93 14.78 -3.77
N ASP A 248 -0.28 15.27 -2.72
CA ASP A 248 0.23 16.64 -2.62
C ASP A 248 1.75 16.69 -2.69
N VAL A 249 2.28 17.86 -3.08
CA VAL A 249 3.70 18.21 -3.00
C VAL A 249 3.78 19.51 -2.21
N CYS A 250 4.36 19.47 -1.00
CA CYS A 250 4.21 20.57 -0.04
C CYS A 250 5.47 21.43 0.14
N GLY A 251 6.65 20.95 -0.26
CA GLY A 251 7.92 21.57 0.10
C GLY A 251 8.78 20.66 0.97
N PHE A 252 10.07 20.96 1.05
CA PHE A 252 10.98 20.25 1.95
C PHE A 252 10.74 20.64 3.42
N PHE A 253 10.97 19.70 4.33
CA PHE A 253 10.80 19.92 5.76
C PHE A 253 12.12 20.37 6.37
N PHE A 254 12.33 21.68 6.40
CA PHE A 254 13.48 22.28 7.06
C PHE A 254 13.19 22.55 8.53
N ARG A 255 14.25 22.56 9.33
CA ARG A 255 14.24 23.04 10.71
C ARG A 255 14.99 24.35 10.76
N ASP A 256 14.74 25.13 11.80
CA ASP A 256 15.58 26.28 12.08
C ASP A 256 17.03 25.83 12.26
N PRO A 257 17.99 26.51 11.62
CA PRO A 257 19.40 26.16 11.74
C PRO A 257 19.83 26.31 13.21
N PRO A 258 20.61 25.36 13.76
CA PRO A 258 21.10 25.50 15.11
C PRO A 258 22.01 26.73 15.22
N LYS A 259 22.00 27.41 16.37
CA LYS A 259 23.08 28.36 16.70
C LYS A 259 24.38 27.56 16.74
N TYR A 260 25.27 27.84 15.81
CA TYR A 260 26.53 27.13 15.64
C TYR A 260 27.68 28.11 15.57
N GLU A 261 28.67 27.90 16.43
CA GLU A 261 29.94 28.61 16.38
C GLU A 261 30.98 27.68 15.75
N PRO A 262 31.51 28.01 14.56
CA PRO A 262 32.49 27.17 13.90
C PRO A 262 33.81 27.14 14.69
N PRO A 263 34.49 25.98 14.74
CA PRO A 263 35.87 25.90 15.20
C PRO A 263 36.77 26.94 14.52
N PRO A 264 37.79 27.48 15.23
CA PRO A 264 38.67 28.53 14.69
C PRO A 264 39.32 28.17 13.35
N GLU A 265 39.61 26.90 13.12
CA GLU A 265 40.18 26.38 11.89
C GLU A 265 39.24 26.57 10.69
N ILE A 266 37.96 26.19 10.83
CA ILE A 266 36.94 26.37 9.79
C ILE A 266 36.71 27.87 9.55
N ALA A 267 36.58 28.66 10.62
CA ALA A 267 36.35 30.10 10.51
C ALA A 267 37.51 30.83 9.83
N SER A 268 38.75 30.46 10.15
CA SER A 268 39.95 31.06 9.57
C SER A 268 40.13 30.65 8.11
N PHE A 269 39.88 29.38 7.79
CA PHE A 269 39.88 28.91 6.41
C PHE A 269 38.83 29.68 5.59
N LEU A 270 37.58 29.77 6.03
CA LEU A 270 36.55 30.51 5.28
C LEU A 270 36.93 31.97 5.02
N ARG A 271 37.61 32.66 5.96
CA ARG A 271 38.07 34.05 5.79
C ARG A 271 39.31 34.21 4.91
N ALA A 272 40.15 33.18 4.77
CA ALA A 272 41.46 33.27 4.14
C ALA A 272 41.42 33.42 2.60
N GLY A 273 40.26 33.35 1.96
CA GLY A 273 40.17 33.40 0.51
C GLY A 273 38.75 33.25 -0.04
N PRO A 274 38.58 32.93 -1.34
CA PRO A 274 37.27 32.76 -1.95
C PRO A 274 36.48 31.59 -1.33
N PRO A 275 35.14 31.58 -1.45
CA PRO A 275 34.30 30.51 -0.92
C PRO A 275 34.72 29.13 -1.46
N PRO A 276 34.94 28.12 -0.59
CA PRO A 276 35.38 26.80 -1.02
C PRO A 276 34.22 25.96 -1.59
N VAL A 277 34.55 24.86 -2.27
CA VAL A 277 33.62 23.79 -2.62
C VAL A 277 33.53 22.80 -1.45
N TYR A 278 32.31 22.46 -1.02
CA TYR A 278 32.11 21.38 -0.06
C TYR A 278 32.12 20.03 -0.77
N ILE A 279 32.81 19.04 -0.21
CA ILE A 279 32.81 17.65 -0.70
C ILE A 279 32.56 16.71 0.48
N GLY A 280 31.45 15.98 0.43
CA GLY A 280 31.09 15.05 1.50
C GLY A 280 30.09 13.98 1.09
N PHE A 281 30.45 12.71 1.28
CA PHE A 281 29.62 11.56 0.92
C PHE A 281 28.83 10.97 2.10
N GLY A 282 28.84 11.64 3.25
CA GLY A 282 28.09 11.22 4.45
C GLY A 282 28.58 9.89 5.04
N SER A 283 27.69 9.18 5.72
CA SER A 283 27.98 7.91 6.41
C SER A 283 27.96 6.69 5.47
N ILE A 284 28.58 6.81 4.29
CA ILE A 284 28.66 5.71 3.33
C ILE A 284 29.97 4.94 3.56
N VAL A 285 29.87 3.61 3.59
CA VAL A 285 31.04 2.71 3.61
C VAL A 285 31.65 2.70 2.22
N ILE A 286 32.87 3.20 2.11
CA ILE A 286 33.63 3.26 0.86
C ILE A 286 34.67 2.14 0.88
N ASP A 287 34.72 1.33 -0.19
CA ASP A 287 35.64 0.19 -0.28
C ASP A 287 37.13 0.60 -0.24
N ASP A 288 37.46 1.74 -0.88
CA ASP A 288 38.82 2.29 -0.92
C ASP A 288 38.82 3.82 -0.64
N PRO A 289 38.82 4.22 0.64
CA PRO A 289 38.81 5.64 1.03
C PRO A 289 40.07 6.40 0.62
N ALA A 290 41.22 5.72 0.52
CA ALA A 290 42.49 6.32 0.16
C ALA A 290 42.49 6.73 -1.32
N LYS A 291 42.06 5.82 -2.21
CA LYS A 291 41.88 6.12 -3.64
C LYS A 291 40.88 7.25 -3.86
N LEU A 292 39.74 7.23 -3.15
CA LEU A 292 38.75 8.30 -3.26
C LEU A 292 39.33 9.65 -2.82
N THR A 293 40.06 9.68 -1.70
CA THR A 293 40.75 10.90 -1.23
C THR A 293 41.73 11.42 -2.30
N ALA A 294 42.55 10.55 -2.89
CA ALA A 294 43.47 10.92 -3.95
C ALA A 294 42.75 11.50 -5.18
N THR A 295 41.66 10.87 -5.61
CA THR A 295 40.80 11.34 -6.71
C THR A 295 40.25 12.75 -6.44
N ILE A 296 39.73 13.00 -5.24
CA ILE A 296 39.19 14.32 -4.85
C ILE A 296 40.29 15.38 -4.89
N LEU A 297 41.44 15.10 -4.26
CA LEU A 297 42.56 16.06 -4.21
C LEU A 297 43.10 16.39 -5.60
N GLN A 298 43.19 15.39 -6.49
CA GLN A 298 43.59 15.61 -7.88
C GLN A 298 42.58 16.49 -8.62
N ALA A 299 41.28 16.24 -8.47
CA ALA A 299 40.24 17.06 -9.10
C ALA A 299 40.27 18.50 -8.60
N VAL A 300 40.35 18.72 -7.27
CA VAL A 300 40.43 20.05 -6.66
C VAL A 300 41.63 20.83 -7.18
N ARG A 301 42.82 20.20 -7.23
CA ARG A 301 44.03 20.81 -7.81
C ARG A 301 43.88 21.13 -9.29
N ALA A 302 43.26 20.25 -10.08
CA ALA A 302 43.06 20.44 -11.51
C ALA A 302 42.08 21.59 -11.84
N VAL A 303 41.15 21.91 -10.93
CA VAL A 303 40.25 23.06 -11.08
C VAL A 303 40.84 24.33 -10.48
N GLY A 304 41.74 24.20 -9.49
CA GLY A 304 42.35 25.35 -8.81
C GLY A 304 41.41 26.03 -7.81
N VAL A 305 40.49 25.26 -7.19
CA VAL A 305 39.53 25.76 -6.20
C VAL A 305 39.96 25.39 -4.79
N ARG A 306 39.41 26.10 -3.81
CA ARG A 306 39.50 25.73 -2.40
C ARG A 306 38.43 24.70 -2.06
N ALA A 307 38.72 23.75 -1.18
CA ALA A 307 37.78 22.70 -0.81
C ALA A 307 37.71 22.44 0.70
N ILE A 308 36.49 22.21 1.18
CA ILE A 308 36.23 21.65 2.51
C ILE A 308 35.77 20.21 2.31
N ILE A 309 36.53 19.25 2.85
CA ILE A 309 36.25 17.82 2.70
C ILE A 309 35.75 17.26 4.04
N SER A 310 34.51 16.77 4.06
CA SER A 310 33.97 16.08 5.22
C SER A 310 34.52 14.66 5.31
N ARG A 311 35.11 14.31 6.46
CA ARG A 311 35.74 13.00 6.69
C ARG A 311 34.75 11.84 6.62
N GLY A 312 33.52 12.04 7.09
CA GLY A 312 32.46 11.02 7.15
C GLY A 312 32.86 9.73 7.90
N TRP A 313 32.07 8.67 7.75
CA TRP A 313 32.36 7.35 8.35
C TRP A 313 33.61 6.69 7.78
N SER A 314 33.96 7.00 6.53
CA SER A 314 35.11 6.42 5.84
C SER A 314 36.45 7.09 6.18
N LYS A 315 36.47 8.06 7.11
CA LYS A 315 37.66 8.81 7.54
C LYS A 315 38.51 9.30 6.36
N LEU A 316 37.87 9.98 5.40
CA LEU A 316 38.58 10.56 4.26
C LEU A 316 39.73 11.45 4.75
N GLY A 317 40.90 11.32 4.13
CA GLY A 317 42.13 11.99 4.60
C GLY A 317 42.85 11.33 5.78
N GLY A 318 42.38 10.23 6.37
CA GLY A 318 43.08 9.54 7.47
C GLY A 318 43.21 10.45 8.71
N ASP A 319 44.44 10.73 9.16
CA ASP A 319 44.71 11.70 10.25
C ASP A 319 45.14 13.10 9.74
N LEU A 320 45.16 13.31 8.42
CA LEU A 320 45.62 14.57 7.81
C LEU A 320 44.62 15.71 8.10
N THR A 321 45.05 16.78 8.77
CA THR A 321 44.22 17.97 9.03
C THR A 321 44.11 18.88 7.80
N SER A 322 45.20 18.99 7.04
CA SER A 322 45.30 19.69 5.75
C SER A 322 46.37 19.02 4.89
N VAL A 323 46.19 19.04 3.56
CA VAL A 323 47.21 18.55 2.60
C VAL A 323 47.96 19.72 1.94
N ASP A 324 47.28 20.86 1.76
CA ASP A 324 47.81 22.14 1.26
C ASP A 324 46.93 23.29 1.77
N GLU A 325 47.29 24.55 1.49
CA GLU A 325 46.55 25.75 1.93
C GLU A 325 45.11 25.85 1.36
N ASN A 326 44.79 25.08 0.32
CA ASN A 326 43.52 25.12 -0.38
C ASN A 326 42.55 24.01 0.08
N VAL A 327 42.96 23.09 0.94
CA VAL A 327 42.12 21.96 1.39
C VAL A 327 42.07 21.86 2.91
N LEU A 328 40.85 21.90 3.45
CA LEU A 328 40.58 21.64 4.87
C LEU A 328 39.75 20.37 5.06
N PHE A 329 40.23 19.45 5.90
CA PHE A 329 39.45 18.28 6.32
C PHE A 329 38.68 18.58 7.60
N ILE A 330 37.37 18.35 7.59
CA ILE A 330 36.50 18.62 8.73
C ILE A 330 35.79 17.36 9.23
N GLY A 331 35.51 17.35 10.54
CA GLY A 331 34.56 16.42 11.15
C GLY A 331 33.12 16.84 10.92
N ASP A 332 32.27 16.62 11.92
CA ASP A 332 30.86 17.00 11.86
C ASP A 332 30.69 18.52 11.90
N CYS A 333 30.00 19.06 10.89
CA CYS A 333 29.60 20.45 10.78
C CYS A 333 28.16 20.53 10.26
N PRO A 334 27.26 21.33 10.86
CA PRO A 334 25.90 21.48 10.36
C PRO A 334 25.87 22.01 8.93
N HIS A 335 25.27 21.24 8.01
CA HIS A 335 25.17 21.63 6.59
C HIS A 335 24.37 22.92 6.40
N ASP A 336 23.31 23.10 7.19
CA ASP A 336 22.45 24.30 7.12
C ASP A 336 23.24 25.59 7.37
N TRP A 337 24.32 25.53 8.17
CA TRP A 337 25.24 26.64 8.38
C TRP A 337 26.35 26.66 7.32
N LEU A 338 27.03 25.53 7.11
CA LEU A 338 28.21 25.47 6.24
C LEU A 338 27.88 25.83 4.79
N PHE A 339 26.72 25.42 4.28
CA PHE A 339 26.36 25.63 2.87
C PHE A 339 26.05 27.10 2.54
N GLN A 340 25.88 27.97 3.54
CA GLN A 340 25.81 29.42 3.36
C GLN A 340 27.18 30.02 2.98
N HIS A 341 28.27 29.29 3.21
CA HIS A 341 29.64 29.79 3.08
C HIS A 341 30.45 29.12 1.96
N VAL A 342 29.80 28.33 1.09
CA VAL A 342 30.46 27.57 0.03
C VAL A 342 30.01 28.03 -1.37
N ALA A 343 30.84 27.76 -2.37
CA ALA A 343 30.52 28.05 -3.77
C ALA A 343 29.66 26.96 -4.42
N ALA A 344 29.90 25.69 -4.07
CA ALA A 344 29.15 24.54 -4.57
C ALA A 344 29.22 23.36 -3.60
N VAL A 345 28.36 22.37 -3.81
CA VAL A 345 28.23 21.17 -2.98
C VAL A 345 28.44 19.93 -3.85
N VAL A 346 29.36 19.06 -3.46
CA VAL A 346 29.53 17.71 -4.02
C VAL A 346 29.17 16.69 -2.95
N HIS A 347 28.16 15.85 -3.21
CA HIS A 347 27.71 14.89 -2.21
C HIS A 347 27.11 13.63 -2.84
N HIS A 348 26.66 12.72 -1.98
CA HIS A 348 26.15 11.41 -2.38
C HIS A 348 24.71 11.41 -2.94
N GLY A 349 23.99 12.54 -2.89
CA GLY A 349 22.61 12.64 -3.37
C GLY A 349 21.50 12.32 -2.37
N GLY A 350 21.76 12.22 -1.07
CA GLY A 350 20.68 12.03 -0.08
C GLY A 350 19.73 13.23 -0.03
N ALA A 351 18.41 12.97 0.01
CA ALA A 351 17.35 13.97 -0.09
C ALA A 351 17.59 15.24 0.75
N GLY A 352 17.90 15.08 2.04
CA GLY A 352 18.14 16.22 2.94
C GLY A 352 19.38 17.04 2.60
N THR A 353 20.46 16.42 2.11
CA THR A 353 21.67 17.16 1.70
C THR A 353 21.42 17.89 0.38
N THR A 354 20.73 17.25 -0.57
CA THR A 354 20.28 17.87 -1.82
C THR A 354 19.43 19.10 -1.51
N ALA A 355 18.42 18.95 -0.65
CA ALA A 355 17.52 20.02 -0.24
C ALA A 355 18.27 21.18 0.40
N CYS A 356 19.21 20.91 1.32
CA CYS A 356 20.01 21.93 2.00
C CYS A 356 20.91 22.71 1.02
N GLY A 357 21.57 22.02 0.07
CA GLY A 357 22.42 22.65 -0.94
C GLY A 357 21.62 23.61 -1.82
N LEU A 358 20.49 23.14 -2.35
CA LEU A 358 19.61 23.93 -3.20
C LEU A 358 18.92 25.07 -2.45
N LEU A 359 18.48 24.86 -1.20
CA LEU A 359 17.88 25.91 -0.37
C LEU A 359 18.82 27.11 -0.19
N ASN A 360 20.12 26.85 -0.07
CA ASN A 360 21.16 27.87 0.02
C ASN A 360 21.56 28.45 -1.35
N GLY A 361 20.93 28.02 -2.44
CA GLY A 361 21.25 28.46 -3.80
C GLY A 361 22.61 27.97 -4.30
N ARG A 362 23.10 26.84 -3.79
CA ARG A 362 24.42 26.30 -4.15
C ARG A 362 24.30 25.30 -5.30
N PRO A 363 25.02 25.48 -6.42
CA PRO A 363 25.20 24.45 -7.44
C PRO A 363 25.63 23.12 -6.83
N THR A 364 24.99 22.03 -7.26
CA THR A 364 25.07 20.73 -6.56
C THR A 364 25.44 19.60 -7.52
N THR A 365 26.57 18.93 -7.28
CA THR A 365 26.98 17.70 -7.97
C THR A 365 26.68 16.48 -7.12
N ILE A 366 26.06 15.47 -7.73
CA ILE A 366 25.67 14.23 -7.05
C ILE A 366 26.47 13.03 -7.58
N VAL A 367 27.06 12.27 -6.65
CA VAL A 367 27.74 11.00 -6.90
C VAL A 367 26.95 9.89 -6.18
N PRO A 368 25.98 9.23 -6.84
CA PRO A 368 25.10 8.30 -6.18
C PRO A 368 25.77 6.95 -5.90
N PHE A 369 25.43 6.38 -4.75
CA PHE A 369 25.84 5.05 -4.28
C PHE A 369 24.68 4.05 -4.28
N PHE A 370 23.49 4.44 -3.79
CA PHE A 370 22.32 3.55 -3.70
C PHE A 370 21.00 4.33 -3.51
N GLY A 371 19.87 3.62 -3.57
CA GLY A 371 18.56 4.16 -3.19
C GLY A 371 18.05 5.25 -4.13
N ASP A 372 17.59 6.35 -3.54
CA ASP A 372 17.01 7.52 -4.20
C ASP A 372 18.04 8.49 -4.79
N GLN A 373 19.32 8.29 -4.50
CA GLN A 373 20.40 9.22 -4.86
C GLN A 373 20.52 9.46 -6.37
N PRO A 374 20.44 8.44 -7.27
CA PRO A 374 20.45 8.69 -8.71
C PRO A 374 19.26 9.54 -9.17
N PHE A 375 18.09 9.36 -8.56
CA PHE A 375 16.89 10.13 -8.87
C PHE A 375 17.10 11.61 -8.53
N TRP A 376 17.59 11.93 -7.33
CA TRP A 376 17.91 13.31 -6.96
C TRP A 376 18.95 13.95 -7.88
N GLY A 377 20.00 13.20 -8.23
CA GLY A 377 20.98 13.63 -9.22
C GLY A 377 20.36 14.03 -10.56
N ALA A 378 19.45 13.19 -11.07
CA ALA A 378 18.73 13.48 -12.30
C ALA A 378 17.82 14.71 -12.19
N MET A 379 17.13 14.89 -11.06
CA MET A 379 16.23 16.03 -10.84
C MET A 379 17.00 17.34 -10.71
N VAL A 380 18.12 17.36 -9.99
CA VAL A 380 19.01 18.53 -9.89
C VAL A 380 19.55 18.92 -11.27
N ALA A 381 19.97 17.93 -12.07
CA ALA A 381 20.47 18.18 -13.41
C ALA A 381 19.38 18.70 -14.36
N ALA A 382 18.16 18.15 -14.28
CA ALA A 382 17.02 18.59 -15.08
C ALA A 382 16.59 20.02 -14.74
N ALA A 383 16.71 20.42 -13.48
CA ALA A 383 16.46 21.80 -13.02
C ALA A 383 17.60 22.78 -13.32
N GLY A 384 18.73 22.31 -13.88
CA GLY A 384 19.90 23.13 -14.16
C GLY A 384 20.73 23.52 -12.93
N GLY A 385 20.38 23.00 -11.74
CA GLY A 385 21.07 23.27 -10.48
C GLY A 385 22.42 22.54 -10.33
N GLY A 386 22.80 21.71 -11.30
CA GLY A 386 24.06 20.98 -11.31
C GLY A 386 24.24 20.09 -12.55
N PRO A 387 25.38 19.41 -12.67
CA PRO A 387 25.64 18.49 -13.78
C PRO A 387 24.87 17.17 -13.60
N ARG A 388 24.86 16.34 -14.65
CA ARG A 388 24.35 14.95 -14.56
C ARG A 388 25.10 14.17 -13.46
N PRO A 389 24.42 13.28 -12.72
CA PRO A 389 25.06 12.53 -11.64
C PRO A 389 26.18 11.64 -12.17
N ILE A 390 27.26 11.53 -11.41
CA ILE A 390 28.42 10.68 -11.75
C ILE A 390 28.26 9.33 -11.04
N PRO A 391 27.95 8.23 -11.74
CA PRO A 391 27.84 6.92 -11.10
C PRO A 391 29.13 6.60 -10.34
N GLN A 392 29.05 6.15 -9.09
CA GLN A 392 30.23 5.95 -8.24
C GLN A 392 31.33 5.10 -8.90
N ARG A 393 30.96 4.09 -9.69
CA ARG A 393 31.91 3.21 -10.41
C ARG A 393 32.69 3.91 -11.51
N GLN A 394 32.19 5.03 -12.00
CA GLN A 394 32.80 5.83 -13.06
C GLN A 394 33.56 7.03 -12.48
N LEU A 395 33.44 7.31 -11.17
CA LEU A 395 34.08 8.47 -10.53
C LEU A 395 35.60 8.43 -10.70
N ASN A 396 36.14 9.49 -11.28
CA ASN A 396 37.57 9.74 -11.43
C ASN A 396 37.87 11.23 -11.28
N SER A 397 39.14 11.61 -11.34
CA SER A 397 39.57 13.00 -11.10
C SER A 397 39.09 13.93 -12.22
N ASP A 398 39.05 13.46 -13.46
CA ASP A 398 38.68 14.25 -14.63
C ASP A 398 37.18 14.60 -14.62
N ASN A 399 36.30 13.61 -14.44
CA ASN A 399 34.86 13.86 -14.43
C ASN A 399 34.40 14.61 -13.18
N LEU A 400 35.08 14.41 -12.04
CA LEU A 400 34.83 15.21 -10.85
C LEU A 400 35.26 16.67 -11.08
N ALA A 401 36.43 16.89 -11.69
CA ALA A 401 36.90 18.24 -12.03
C ALA A 401 35.96 18.93 -13.03
N GLU A 402 35.47 18.21 -14.05
CA GLU A 402 34.48 18.72 -15.00
C GLU A 402 33.17 19.10 -14.31
N ALA A 403 32.66 18.26 -13.40
CA ALA A 403 31.46 18.55 -12.65
C ALA A 403 31.61 19.77 -11.72
N ILE A 404 32.76 19.91 -11.05
CA ILE A 404 33.07 21.11 -10.26
C ILE A 404 33.11 22.35 -11.17
N ARG A 405 33.79 22.29 -12.33
CA ARG A 405 33.80 23.40 -13.30
C ARG A 405 32.40 23.75 -13.79
N PHE A 406 31.54 22.77 -14.01
CA PHE A 406 30.14 22.98 -14.36
C PHE A 406 29.42 23.77 -13.27
N CYS A 407 29.56 23.37 -12.01
CA CYS A 407 28.98 24.09 -10.86
C CYS A 407 29.49 25.53 -10.73
N MET A 408 30.72 25.83 -11.16
CA MET A 408 31.30 27.17 -11.10
C MET A 408 30.86 28.08 -12.26
N ARG A 409 30.04 27.60 -13.21
CA ARG A 409 29.53 28.42 -14.30
C ARG A 409 28.51 29.45 -13.78
N PRO A 410 28.54 30.71 -14.28
CA PRO A 410 27.58 31.73 -13.88
C PRO A 410 26.12 31.30 -14.08
N GLU A 411 25.82 30.59 -15.19
CA GLU A 411 24.45 30.17 -15.51
C GLU A 411 23.93 29.13 -14.50
N THR A 412 24.79 28.21 -14.06
CA THR A 412 24.45 27.20 -13.05
C THR A 412 24.27 27.84 -11.68
N ALA A 413 25.11 28.82 -11.33
CA ALA A 413 24.95 29.58 -10.09
C ALA A 413 23.63 30.37 -10.06
N VAL A 414 23.25 31.02 -11.16
CA VAL A 414 21.97 31.73 -11.28
C VAL A 414 20.78 30.77 -11.20
N ALA A 415 20.84 29.62 -11.87
CA ALA A 415 19.78 28.62 -11.81
C ALA A 415 19.60 28.06 -10.38
N ALA A 416 20.71 27.72 -9.70
CA ALA A 416 20.68 27.25 -8.33
C ALA A 416 20.13 28.33 -7.37
N ASP A 417 20.55 29.59 -7.50
CA ASP A 417 20.05 30.68 -6.64
C ASP A 417 18.57 30.96 -6.87
N SER A 418 18.10 30.96 -8.12
CA SER A 418 16.67 31.09 -8.45
C SER A 418 15.84 29.98 -7.82
N LEU A 419 16.31 28.73 -7.90
CA LEU A 419 15.64 27.59 -7.28
C LEU A 419 15.64 27.73 -5.75
N GLY A 420 16.78 28.12 -5.17
CA GLY A 420 16.89 28.41 -3.74
C GLY A 420 15.94 29.52 -3.28
N ALA A 421 15.77 30.58 -4.07
CA ALA A 421 14.84 31.67 -3.76
C ALA A 421 13.38 31.19 -3.71
N GLN A 422 12.98 30.33 -4.66
CA GLN A 422 11.66 29.70 -4.65
C GLN A 422 11.50 28.81 -3.41
N MET A 423 12.47 27.92 -3.15
CA MET A 423 12.46 27.03 -1.98
C MET A 423 12.39 27.78 -0.64
N ARG A 424 13.06 28.93 -0.51
CA ARG A 424 13.02 29.77 0.71
C ARG A 424 11.67 30.45 0.92
N SER A 425 10.86 30.60 -0.12
CA SER A 425 9.50 31.15 -0.03
C SER A 425 8.46 30.09 0.36
N GLU A 426 8.82 28.81 0.31
CA GLU A 426 7.96 27.70 0.68
C GLU A 426 7.93 27.49 2.19
N SER A 427 6.79 27.03 2.71
CA SER A 427 6.67 26.56 4.10
C SER A 427 6.26 25.09 4.13
N GLY A 428 7.22 24.22 3.80
CA GLY A 428 6.96 22.80 3.56
C GLY A 428 6.28 22.07 4.71
N VAL A 429 6.74 22.33 5.94
CA VAL A 429 6.16 21.73 7.15
C VAL A 429 4.71 22.19 7.37
N LYS A 430 4.45 23.49 7.24
CA LYS A 430 3.11 24.06 7.43
C LYS A 430 2.14 23.56 6.35
N ALA A 431 2.58 23.58 5.08
CA ALA A 431 1.80 23.06 3.97
C ALA A 431 1.48 21.56 4.13
N ALA A 432 2.39 20.77 4.71
CA ALA A 432 2.12 19.37 4.99
C ALA A 432 1.11 19.15 6.12
N VAL A 433 1.12 19.99 7.17
CA VAL A 433 0.07 19.98 8.21
C VAL A 433 -1.28 20.38 7.62
N GLU A 434 -1.32 21.41 6.78
CA GLU A 434 -2.52 21.83 6.05
C GLU A 434 -3.04 20.71 5.13
N SER A 435 -2.14 20.04 4.39
CA SER A 435 -2.47 18.87 3.56
C SER A 435 -3.04 17.73 4.42
N PHE A 436 -2.44 17.44 5.58
CA PHE A 436 -2.97 16.45 6.52
C PHE A 436 -4.39 16.81 6.99
N HIS A 437 -4.61 18.04 7.45
CA HIS A 437 -5.92 18.51 7.91
C HIS A 437 -6.98 18.49 6.81
N ALA A 438 -6.62 18.89 5.58
CA ALA A 438 -7.51 18.89 4.43
C ALA A 438 -8.02 17.48 4.07
N HIS A 439 -7.24 16.45 4.39
CA HIS A 439 -7.58 15.05 4.13
C HIS A 439 -8.26 14.34 5.33
N LEU A 440 -8.44 15.02 6.46
CA LEU A 440 -9.13 14.44 7.60
C LEU A 440 -10.65 14.39 7.39
N PRO A 441 -11.31 13.28 7.73
CA PRO A 441 -12.77 13.16 7.72
C PRO A 441 -13.34 13.82 8.99
N VAL A 442 -13.17 15.13 9.16
CA VAL A 442 -13.48 15.87 10.40
C VAL A 442 -14.89 15.58 10.92
N GLY A 443 -15.90 15.53 10.04
CA GLY A 443 -17.27 15.22 10.42
C GLY A 443 -17.47 13.81 11.02
N GLU A 444 -16.69 12.83 10.57
CA GLU A 444 -16.72 11.48 11.15
C GLU A 444 -15.91 11.40 12.44
N LEU A 445 -14.82 12.15 12.55
CA LEU A 445 -13.99 12.17 13.75
C LEU A 445 -14.67 12.85 14.94
N ARG A 446 -15.54 13.85 14.75
CA ARG A 446 -16.11 14.65 15.85
C ARG A 446 -16.96 13.83 16.84
N CYS A 447 -16.73 14.10 18.12
CA CYS A 447 -17.62 13.72 19.23
C CYS A 447 -18.83 14.67 19.27
N ASP A 448 -20.03 14.12 19.54
CA ASP A 448 -21.28 14.87 19.54
C ASP A 448 -21.42 15.79 20.77
N ILE A 449 -20.61 15.56 21.81
CA ILE A 449 -20.62 16.33 23.06
C ILE A 449 -19.43 17.30 23.13
N LEU A 450 -18.22 16.77 22.93
CA LEU A 450 -16.97 17.53 22.95
C LEU A 450 -16.45 17.66 21.52
N SER A 451 -16.94 18.66 20.79
CA SER A 451 -16.70 18.79 19.34
C SER A 451 -15.22 18.99 18.96
N ASP A 452 -14.39 19.39 19.91
CA ASP A 452 -12.94 19.52 19.78
C ASP A 452 -12.18 18.18 19.93
N ARG A 453 -12.88 17.09 20.29
CA ARG A 453 -12.28 15.76 20.51
C ARG A 453 -12.74 14.74 19.49
N ALA A 454 -11.91 13.72 19.27
CA ALA A 454 -12.28 12.58 18.45
C ALA A 454 -13.25 11.64 19.17
N ALA A 455 -14.24 11.14 18.44
CA ALA A 455 -15.15 10.10 18.88
C ALA A 455 -14.45 8.74 18.88
N ALA A 456 -14.63 8.00 19.98
CA ALA A 456 -14.10 6.66 20.18
C ALA A 456 -15.19 5.61 20.43
N TRP A 457 -16.39 6.05 20.81
CA TRP A 457 -17.50 5.21 21.20
C TRP A 457 -18.82 5.66 20.57
N ILE A 458 -19.74 4.72 20.39
CA ILE A 458 -21.15 4.98 20.09
C ILE A 458 -21.98 4.46 21.26
N PHE A 459 -22.80 5.35 21.81
CA PHE A 459 -23.91 5.00 22.70
C PHE A 459 -25.21 4.94 21.90
N LYS A 460 -26.08 3.96 22.18
CA LYS A 460 -27.40 3.83 21.54
C LYS A 460 -28.50 3.71 22.59
N LYS A 461 -29.55 4.52 22.47
CA LYS A 461 -30.78 4.43 23.27
C LYS A 461 -31.99 4.65 22.37
N GLY A 462 -32.79 3.62 22.15
CA GLY A 462 -33.88 3.66 21.17
C GLY A 462 -33.36 3.94 19.76
N LYS A 463 -33.85 5.02 19.12
CA LYS A 463 -33.39 5.47 17.80
C LYS A 463 -32.18 6.41 17.86
N THR A 464 -31.85 6.93 19.03
CA THR A 464 -30.80 7.92 19.23
C THR A 464 -29.43 7.25 19.26
N ARG A 465 -28.48 7.82 18.52
CA ARG A 465 -27.08 7.40 18.47
C ARG A 465 -26.23 8.60 18.81
N VAL A 466 -25.31 8.44 19.76
CA VAL A 466 -24.42 9.51 20.22
C VAL A 466 -22.97 9.03 20.09
N LYS A 467 -22.15 9.78 19.36
CA LYS A 467 -20.70 9.60 19.24
C LYS A 467 -20.03 10.26 20.45
N LEU A 468 -19.27 9.49 21.21
CA LEU A 468 -18.61 9.94 22.43
C LEU A 468 -17.09 9.83 22.31
N SER A 469 -16.37 10.85 22.77
CA SER A 469 -14.92 10.79 22.93
C SER A 469 -14.54 9.92 24.13
N LYS A 470 -13.25 9.58 24.25
CA LYS A 470 -12.72 8.83 25.41
C LYS A 470 -13.03 9.53 26.73
N LEU A 471 -12.78 10.84 26.79
CA LEU A 471 -13.06 11.69 27.96
C LEU A 471 -14.56 11.77 28.29
N ALA A 472 -15.41 12.04 27.29
CA ALA A 472 -16.85 12.14 27.52
C ALA A 472 -17.45 10.80 27.99
N ALA A 473 -16.98 9.68 27.45
CA ALA A 473 -17.41 8.35 27.87
C ALA A 473 -17.02 8.05 29.34
N GLU A 474 -15.81 8.42 29.76
CA GLU A 474 -15.37 8.25 31.16
C GLU A 474 -16.26 9.09 32.10
N ILE A 475 -16.40 10.40 31.83
CA ILE A 475 -17.21 11.31 32.65
C ILE A 475 -18.66 10.81 32.82
N LEU A 476 -19.28 10.36 31.73
CA LEU A 476 -20.65 9.84 31.78
C LEU A 476 -20.75 8.52 32.57
N THR A 477 -19.69 7.70 32.55
CA THR A 477 -19.67 6.44 33.28
C THR A 477 -19.40 6.66 34.77
N ASP A 478 -18.48 7.56 35.12
CA ASP A 478 -18.19 7.95 36.50
C ASP A 478 -19.42 8.56 37.19
N ASN A 479 -20.25 9.28 36.43
CA ASN A 479 -21.52 9.85 36.90
C ASN A 479 -22.73 8.91 36.76
N LEU A 480 -22.51 7.62 36.48
CA LEU A 480 -23.56 6.60 36.37
C LEU A 480 -24.66 6.92 35.35
N ARG A 481 -24.36 7.74 34.33
CA ARG A 481 -25.30 8.05 33.24
C ARG A 481 -25.35 6.94 32.19
N ILE A 482 -24.24 6.24 31.99
CA ILE A 482 -24.09 5.08 31.10
C ILE A 482 -23.19 4.02 31.76
N THR A 483 -23.18 2.82 31.20
CA THR A 483 -22.25 1.75 31.57
C THR A 483 -21.35 1.40 30.38
N TRP A 484 -20.15 0.87 30.64
CA TRP A 484 -19.23 0.42 29.59
C TRP A 484 -19.84 -0.65 28.68
N ASP A 485 -20.72 -1.51 29.21
CA ASP A 485 -21.42 -2.53 28.42
C ASP A 485 -22.41 -1.95 27.40
N ALA A 486 -22.88 -0.72 27.62
CA ALA A 486 -23.77 -0.01 26.70
C ALA A 486 -23.00 0.73 25.57
N LEU A 487 -21.67 0.76 25.64
CA LEU A 487 -20.82 1.43 24.66
C LEU A 487 -20.32 0.45 23.61
N HIS A 488 -20.41 0.88 22.35
CA HIS A 488 -19.81 0.17 21.24
C HIS A 488 -18.63 0.93 20.69
N ARG A 489 -17.58 0.21 20.30
CA ARG A 489 -16.44 0.79 19.61
C ARG A 489 -16.90 1.57 18.36
N TYR A 490 -16.35 2.76 18.19
CA TYR A 490 -16.52 3.56 16.97
C TYR A 490 -15.24 3.57 16.14
N ASP A 491 -15.41 3.39 14.84
CA ASP A 491 -14.34 3.40 13.84
C ASP A 491 -14.69 4.49 12.80
N PRO A 492 -14.10 5.70 12.92
CA PRO A 492 -14.34 6.82 12.00
C PRO A 492 -14.08 6.47 10.53
N ILE A 493 -13.10 5.61 10.27
CA ILE A 493 -12.75 5.11 8.93
C ILE A 493 -12.83 3.60 8.92
N THR A 494 -13.61 3.02 7.99
CA THR A 494 -13.67 1.57 7.79
C THR A 494 -12.89 1.18 6.53
N ILE A 495 -11.68 0.65 6.70
CA ILE A 495 -10.89 0.07 5.60
C ILE A 495 -11.33 -1.37 5.38
N VAL A 496 -12.01 -1.61 4.26
CA VAL A 496 -12.35 -2.95 3.80
C VAL A 496 -11.46 -3.31 2.63
N ILE A 497 -10.56 -4.28 2.85
CA ILE A 497 -9.79 -4.92 1.78
C ILE A 497 -10.56 -6.17 1.40
N ASP A 498 -11.25 -6.13 0.27
CA ASP A 498 -12.01 -7.25 -0.26
C ASP A 498 -11.22 -7.86 -1.42
N PRO A 499 -10.87 -9.16 -1.38
CA PRO A 499 -10.12 -9.80 -2.45
C PRO A 499 -10.95 -9.84 -3.74
N THR A 500 -10.81 -8.83 -4.57
CA THR A 500 -11.34 -8.79 -5.93
C THR A 500 -10.61 -9.83 -6.79
N ARG A 501 -11.30 -10.94 -7.07
CA ARG A 501 -10.79 -12.00 -7.95
C ARG A 501 -11.23 -11.72 -9.38
N TRP A 502 -10.30 -11.16 -10.17
CA TRP A 502 -10.59 -10.52 -11.46
C TRP A 502 -10.82 -11.46 -12.64
N ASP A 503 -10.62 -12.78 -12.51
CA ASP A 503 -10.76 -13.67 -13.66
C ASP A 503 -11.09 -15.16 -13.30
N PRO A 504 -11.90 -15.87 -14.11
CA PRO A 504 -12.20 -17.29 -13.95
C PRO A 504 -10.98 -18.23 -14.00
N VAL A 505 -9.93 -17.86 -14.74
CA VAL A 505 -8.69 -18.65 -14.90
C VAL A 505 -7.91 -18.72 -13.59
N THR A 506 -7.82 -17.62 -12.85
CA THR A 506 -7.23 -17.52 -11.50
C THR A 506 -8.17 -18.02 -10.41
N GLY A 507 -9.47 -18.15 -10.70
CA GLY A 507 -10.51 -18.63 -9.78
C GLY A 507 -10.73 -20.15 -9.75
N THR A 508 -10.51 -20.90 -10.85
CA THR A 508 -10.59 -22.39 -10.89
C THR A 508 -10.32 -22.92 -12.31
N THR A 509 -9.10 -23.38 -12.62
CA THR A 509 -8.76 -23.88 -13.98
C THR A 509 -8.84 -25.40 -14.09
N SER A 510 -9.93 -25.90 -14.70
CA SER A 510 -9.97 -27.03 -15.67
C SER A 510 -11.40 -27.51 -15.92
N SER A 511 -12.24 -27.60 -14.87
CA SER A 511 -13.64 -28.05 -14.98
C SER A 511 -14.57 -27.02 -15.64
N LEU A 512 -14.31 -25.73 -15.46
CA LEU A 512 -15.12 -24.68 -16.08
C LEU A 512 -14.85 -24.54 -17.57
N VAL A 513 -13.62 -24.78 -18.06
CA VAL A 513 -13.30 -24.70 -19.50
C VAL A 513 -14.06 -25.77 -20.29
N SER A 514 -14.26 -26.96 -19.73
CA SER A 514 -15.04 -28.02 -20.38
C SER A 514 -16.54 -27.73 -20.36
N THR A 515 -17.08 -27.17 -19.26
CA THR A 515 -18.47 -26.70 -19.21
C THR A 515 -18.71 -25.53 -20.17
N PHE A 516 -17.78 -24.57 -20.23
CA PHE A 516 -17.86 -23.41 -21.11
C PHE A 516 -17.73 -23.81 -22.58
N LYS A 517 -16.82 -24.74 -22.91
CA LYS A 517 -16.69 -25.30 -24.25
C LYS A 517 -17.94 -26.11 -24.64
N GLY A 518 -18.49 -26.92 -23.73
CA GLY A 518 -19.72 -27.68 -23.96
C GLY A 518 -20.94 -26.78 -24.20
N MET A 519 -21.11 -25.73 -23.40
CA MET A 519 -22.21 -24.79 -23.54
C MET A 519 -22.06 -23.83 -24.73
N ALA A 520 -20.84 -23.38 -25.04
CA ALA A 520 -20.58 -22.55 -26.22
C ALA A 520 -20.85 -23.31 -27.52
N VAL A 521 -20.51 -24.60 -27.57
CA VAL A 521 -20.86 -25.49 -28.69
C VAL A 521 -22.37 -25.66 -28.81
N SER A 522 -23.09 -25.84 -27.69
CA SER A 522 -24.56 -25.91 -27.70
C SER A 522 -25.24 -24.60 -28.13
N ALA A 523 -24.68 -23.44 -27.78
CA ALA A 523 -25.21 -22.14 -28.18
C ALA A 523 -24.88 -21.81 -29.64
N SER A 524 -23.68 -22.18 -30.14
CA SER A 524 -23.37 -22.05 -31.57
C SER A 524 -24.27 -22.93 -32.42
N ASP A 525 -24.65 -24.11 -31.93
CA ASP A 525 -25.58 -25.00 -32.63
C ASP A 525 -26.98 -24.40 -32.82
N ILE A 526 -27.46 -23.60 -31.86
CA ILE A 526 -28.76 -22.91 -31.95
C ILE A 526 -28.76 -21.82 -33.03
N VAL A 527 -27.60 -21.26 -33.37
CA VAL A 527 -27.46 -20.19 -34.38
C VAL A 527 -27.05 -20.76 -35.74
N VAL A 528 -26.12 -21.71 -35.75
CA VAL A 528 -25.55 -22.30 -36.98
C VAL A 528 -26.52 -23.26 -37.64
N LYS A 529 -27.23 -24.12 -36.89
CA LYS A 529 -28.14 -25.12 -37.48
C LYS A 529 -29.32 -24.49 -38.23
N PRO A 530 -29.96 -23.40 -37.76
CA PRO A 530 -30.99 -22.71 -38.54
C PRO A 530 -30.45 -21.99 -39.78
N ILE A 531 -29.25 -21.38 -39.70
CA ILE A 531 -28.62 -20.68 -40.83
C ILE A 531 -28.17 -21.69 -41.91
N GLN A 532 -27.62 -22.84 -41.52
CA GLN A 532 -27.28 -23.93 -42.42
C GLN A 532 -28.53 -24.59 -43.03
N ALA A 533 -29.64 -24.66 -42.28
CA ALA A 533 -30.94 -25.12 -42.80
C ALA A 533 -31.55 -24.12 -43.80
N TYR A 534 -31.37 -22.81 -43.56
CA TYR A 534 -31.84 -21.73 -44.45
C TYR A 534 -31.05 -21.66 -45.76
N HIS A 535 -29.73 -21.87 -45.73
CA HIS A 535 -28.91 -21.91 -46.95
C HIS A 535 -29.13 -23.14 -47.83
N ARG A 536 -29.77 -24.20 -47.32
CA ARG A 536 -30.22 -25.35 -48.13
C ARG A 536 -31.59 -25.16 -48.78
N SER A 537 -32.27 -24.04 -48.53
CA SER A 537 -33.62 -23.78 -49.00
C SER A 537 -33.77 -22.38 -49.61
N SER A 538 -33.24 -22.20 -50.82
CA SER A 538 -33.79 -21.20 -51.76
C SER A 538 -33.59 -21.62 -53.23
N PRO A 539 -34.55 -21.32 -54.12
CA PRO A 539 -34.77 -22.04 -55.38
C PRO A 539 -34.19 -21.31 -56.60
N ARG A 540 -33.84 -22.05 -57.66
CA ARG A 540 -33.70 -21.52 -59.02
C ARG A 540 -34.42 -22.43 -60.01
N GLU A 541 -35.19 -21.78 -60.88
CA GLU A 541 -36.22 -22.32 -61.77
C GLU A 541 -35.70 -23.00 -63.05
N SER A 542 -36.55 -23.94 -63.51
CA SER A 542 -36.81 -24.55 -64.82
C SER A 542 -35.92 -24.29 -66.05
N ASN A 543 -35.54 -25.38 -66.75
CA ASN A 543 -35.85 -25.54 -68.18
C ASN A 543 -35.84 -27.02 -68.65
N GLU A 544 -36.49 -27.23 -69.80
CA GLU A 544 -37.11 -28.43 -70.38
C GLU A 544 -36.28 -29.69 -70.76
N MET A 545 -37.06 -30.78 -70.89
CA MET A 545 -37.06 -31.82 -71.96
C MET A 545 -36.17 -33.09 -71.91
N LEU A 546 -36.87 -34.21 -72.17
CA LEU A 546 -36.49 -35.53 -72.75
C LEU A 546 -36.14 -36.72 -71.81
N GLN A 547 -37.05 -37.71 -71.79
CA GLN A 547 -36.80 -39.16 -71.56
C GLN A 547 -36.10 -39.79 -72.81
N PRO A 548 -35.66 -41.10 -72.89
CA PRO A 548 -35.95 -42.30 -72.05
C PRO A 548 -34.82 -43.38 -71.85
N GLY A 549 -35.11 -44.42 -71.04
CA GLY A 549 -34.52 -45.80 -71.08
C GLY A 549 -33.17 -45.99 -70.34
N VAL A 550 -32.71 -47.14 -69.81
CA VAL A 550 -32.98 -48.60 -69.95
C VAL A 550 -32.30 -49.31 -68.72
N MET A 551 -33.01 -50.14 -67.94
CA MET A 551 -32.92 -51.62 -67.74
C MET A 551 -31.59 -52.28 -67.28
N HIS A 552 -31.67 -52.98 -66.13
CA HIS A 552 -30.94 -54.18 -65.61
C HIS A 552 -29.39 -54.16 -65.54
N SER A 553 -28.68 -54.80 -64.57
CA SER A 553 -28.77 -56.19 -64.09
C SER A 553 -27.91 -56.45 -62.83
N ARG A 554 -28.33 -57.42 -62.02
CA ARG A 554 -27.57 -58.19 -60.99
C ARG A 554 -26.58 -59.18 -61.69
N PRO A 555 -25.83 -60.07 -60.99
CA PRO A 555 -25.20 -60.05 -59.64
C PRO A 555 -23.75 -60.65 -59.63
N ALA A 556 -23.14 -60.81 -58.44
CA ALA A 556 -22.53 -62.08 -57.92
C ALA A 556 -21.21 -61.89 -57.12
N THR A 557 -21.15 -62.56 -55.94
CA THR A 557 -20.05 -63.38 -55.32
C THR A 557 -18.60 -62.81 -55.28
N SER A 558 -17.70 -63.04 -54.29
CA SER A 558 -17.59 -63.92 -53.12
C SER A 558 -16.18 -63.72 -52.50
N ALA A 559 -16.08 -63.84 -51.17
CA ALA A 559 -15.11 -64.69 -50.43
C ALA A 559 -13.63 -64.27 -50.21
N GLY A 560 -13.11 -64.77 -49.07
CA GLY A 560 -11.68 -64.80 -48.71
C GLY A 560 -11.35 -64.04 -47.41
N GLU A 561 -11.53 -64.54 -46.17
CA GLU A 561 -10.69 -65.53 -45.45
C GLU A 561 -9.21 -65.09 -45.31
N HIS A 562 -8.45 -65.16 -44.19
CA HIS A 562 -8.60 -65.81 -42.88
C HIS A 562 -7.30 -65.59 -42.02
N ILE A 563 -7.37 -65.92 -40.71
CA ILE A 563 -6.32 -66.54 -39.82
C ILE A 563 -5.32 -65.57 -39.15
N SER A 564 -5.27 -65.34 -37.82
CA SER A 564 -5.00 -66.20 -36.62
C SER A 564 -3.68 -65.71 -35.98
N SER A 565 -3.29 -65.84 -34.71
CA SER A 565 -3.64 -66.68 -33.54
C SER A 565 -3.00 -65.98 -32.32
N GLY A 566 -3.61 -66.00 -31.13
CA GLY A 566 -3.37 -66.99 -30.07
C GLY A 566 -2.37 -66.42 -29.03
N GLU A 567 -2.37 -66.73 -27.75
CA GLU A 567 -3.20 -67.58 -26.88
C GLU A 567 -2.73 -67.36 -25.43
N HIS A 568 -3.56 -67.80 -24.47
CA HIS A 568 -3.20 -68.27 -23.11
C HIS A 568 -2.85 -67.22 -22.02
N ASN A 569 -3.48 -67.16 -20.83
CA ASN A 569 -3.97 -68.14 -19.79
C ASN A 569 -3.20 -67.72 -18.50
N THR A 570 -3.66 -67.78 -17.27
CA THR A 570 -4.91 -68.20 -16.62
C THR A 570 -4.77 -67.94 -15.11
N GLN A 571 -5.92 -67.94 -14.41
CA GLN A 571 -6.14 -68.58 -13.10
C GLN A 571 -5.59 -67.90 -11.83
N ASP A 572 -6.26 -67.90 -10.68
CA ASP A 572 -7.47 -68.63 -10.24
C ASP A 572 -8.03 -67.94 -8.96
N GLU A 573 -9.35 -67.72 -8.83
CA GLU A 573 -10.36 -68.58 -8.14
C GLU A 573 -10.31 -68.49 -6.60
N ALA A 574 -11.38 -68.58 -5.80
CA ALA A 574 -12.80 -68.94 -5.99
C ALA A 574 -13.57 -68.54 -4.70
N ALA A 575 -14.81 -68.05 -4.82
CA ALA A 575 -16.11 -68.70 -4.48
C ALA A 575 -16.51 -68.69 -2.97
N ALA A 576 -17.59 -67.99 -2.60
CA ALA A 576 -19.00 -68.46 -2.49
C ALA A 576 -19.32 -68.94 -1.04
N ALA A 577 -20.50 -68.80 -0.41
CA ALA A 577 -21.87 -68.56 -0.88
C ALA A 577 -22.83 -68.19 0.30
N ARG A 578 -24.04 -67.71 -0.07
CA ARG A 578 -25.38 -67.85 0.60
C ARG A 578 -25.65 -67.08 1.91
N SER A 579 -26.43 -66.00 1.90
CA SER A 579 -27.91 -65.84 1.85
C SER A 579 -28.61 -65.88 3.22
N HIS A 580 -29.06 -64.73 3.73
CA HIS A 580 -30.43 -64.50 4.25
C HIS A 580 -30.63 -63.04 4.71
N SER A 581 -31.75 -62.47 4.31
CA SER A 581 -32.37 -61.23 4.84
C SER A 581 -33.72 -61.62 5.49
N PRO A 582 -34.39 -60.83 6.36
CA PRO A 582 -34.29 -59.36 6.51
C PRO A 582 -34.44 -58.73 7.93
N ARG A 583 -34.00 -57.44 8.04
CA ARG A 583 -34.39 -56.31 8.97
C ARG A 583 -34.33 -56.54 10.51
N ARG A 584 -33.70 -55.70 11.37
CA ARG A 584 -33.86 -54.24 11.66
C ARG A 584 -32.75 -53.78 12.67
N HIS A 585 -32.40 -52.48 12.68
CA HIS A 585 -31.59 -51.60 13.62
C HIS A 585 -30.66 -52.21 14.71
N GLY A 586 -29.48 -51.70 15.07
CA GLY A 586 -28.74 -50.44 14.83
C GLY A 586 -27.73 -50.21 15.98
N GLY A 587 -26.69 -49.39 15.75
CA GLY A 587 -25.92 -48.70 16.80
C GLY A 587 -24.58 -49.31 17.25
N ASN A 588 -23.55 -48.47 17.29
CA ASN A 588 -22.27 -48.60 18.03
C ASN A 588 -21.10 -49.38 17.42
N ALA A 589 -20.64 -48.97 16.23
CA ALA A 589 -19.24 -49.21 15.81
C ALA A 589 -18.50 -47.93 15.39
N VAL A 590 -19.21 -46.81 15.17
CA VAL A 590 -18.64 -45.53 14.73
C VAL A 590 -18.19 -44.66 15.91
N LEU A 591 -18.76 -44.87 17.11
CA LEU A 591 -18.51 -44.00 18.27
C LEU A 591 -17.17 -44.25 18.96
N GLU A 592 -16.65 -45.49 18.94
CA GLU A 592 -15.35 -45.82 19.55
C GLU A 592 -14.15 -45.39 18.70
N ALA A 593 -14.33 -45.28 17.37
CA ALA A 593 -13.29 -44.76 16.48
C ALA A 593 -13.04 -43.24 16.64
N ALA A 594 -13.97 -42.52 17.29
CA ALA A 594 -13.88 -41.06 17.46
C ALA A 594 -13.01 -40.62 18.66
N ALA A 595 -12.65 -41.51 19.58
CA ALA A 595 -11.93 -41.15 20.81
C ALA A 595 -10.38 -41.12 20.66
N GLY A 596 -9.83 -41.57 19.53
CA GLY A 596 -8.40 -41.90 19.42
C GLY A 596 -7.47 -40.91 18.71
N SER A 597 -7.91 -39.76 18.19
CA SER A 597 -6.98 -38.86 17.47
C SER A 597 -7.44 -37.39 17.42
N ALA A 598 -7.20 -36.66 18.50
CA ALA A 598 -7.64 -35.27 18.65
C ALA A 598 -6.54 -34.19 18.44
N SER A 599 -5.35 -34.50 17.94
CA SER A 599 -4.26 -33.50 17.82
C SER A 599 -3.77 -33.15 16.40
N GLY A 600 -4.40 -33.65 15.33
CA GLY A 600 -3.96 -33.36 13.94
C GLY A 600 -5.04 -32.94 12.93
N PHE A 601 -6.31 -33.32 13.16
CA PHE A 601 -7.36 -33.20 12.13
C PHE A 601 -8.08 -31.84 12.08
N GLY A 602 -8.12 -31.10 13.19
CA GLY A 602 -8.86 -29.82 13.26
C GLY A 602 -8.29 -28.74 12.32
N GLY A 603 -6.97 -28.74 12.12
CA GLY A 603 -6.31 -27.87 11.14
C GLY A 603 -6.65 -28.28 9.71
N PHE A 604 -6.49 -29.55 9.36
CA PHE A 604 -6.74 -30.06 8.01
C PHE A 604 -8.20 -29.84 7.57
N PHE A 605 -9.18 -30.17 8.41
CA PHE A 605 -10.60 -30.03 8.07
C PHE A 605 -11.04 -28.55 7.98
N LYS A 606 -10.50 -27.67 8.84
CA LYS A 606 -10.76 -26.23 8.78
C LYS A 606 -10.23 -25.59 7.48
N HIS A 607 -9.03 -25.98 7.04
CA HIS A 607 -8.44 -25.46 5.80
C HIS A 607 -9.07 -26.09 4.57
N PHE A 608 -9.42 -27.38 4.61
CA PHE A 608 -10.13 -28.09 3.55
C PHE A 608 -11.56 -27.57 3.36
N PHE A 609 -12.33 -27.41 4.45
CA PHE A 609 -13.68 -26.86 4.41
C PHE A 609 -13.69 -25.40 3.96
N LYS A 610 -12.80 -24.54 4.50
CA LYS A 610 -12.67 -23.15 4.06
C LYS A 610 -12.27 -23.06 2.58
N GLY A 611 -11.27 -23.85 2.16
CA GLY A 611 -10.80 -23.87 0.78
C GLY A 611 -11.86 -24.36 -0.22
N MET A 612 -12.53 -25.47 0.08
CA MET A 612 -13.41 -26.16 -0.87
C MET A 612 -14.86 -25.67 -0.85
N MET A 613 -15.40 -25.29 0.33
CA MET A 613 -16.82 -24.93 0.49
C MET A 613 -17.06 -23.42 0.52
N VAL A 614 -16.04 -22.60 0.77
CA VAL A 614 -16.19 -21.13 0.90
C VAL A 614 -15.33 -20.38 -0.10
N ASP A 615 -14.01 -20.57 -0.07
CA ASP A 615 -13.07 -19.77 -0.87
C ASP A 615 -13.19 -20.09 -2.37
N MET A 616 -13.34 -21.36 -2.77
CA MET A 616 -13.55 -21.77 -4.16
C MET A 616 -14.89 -21.29 -4.75
N PRO A 617 -16.06 -21.53 -4.12
CA PRO A 617 -17.33 -20.98 -4.60
C PRO A 617 -17.37 -19.45 -4.62
N LEU A 618 -16.76 -18.78 -3.63
CA LEU A 618 -16.65 -17.32 -3.60
C LEU A 618 -15.78 -16.79 -4.74
N ALA A 619 -14.63 -17.42 -4.98
CA ALA A 619 -13.77 -17.09 -6.10
C ALA A 619 -14.48 -17.24 -7.45
N ALA A 620 -15.20 -18.35 -7.65
CA ALA A 620 -16.01 -18.56 -8.84
C ALA A 620 -17.12 -17.51 -8.97
N THR A 621 -17.80 -17.18 -7.86
CA THR A 621 -18.87 -16.18 -7.82
C THR A 621 -18.37 -14.79 -8.22
N GLU A 622 -17.25 -14.34 -7.65
CA GLU A 622 -16.66 -13.02 -7.88
C GLU A 622 -16.00 -12.89 -9.26
N GLY A 623 -15.34 -13.96 -9.73
CA GLY A 623 -14.77 -14.03 -11.08
C GLY A 623 -15.87 -13.95 -12.15
N LEU A 624 -16.97 -14.69 -11.98
CA LEU A 624 -18.13 -14.62 -12.88
C LEU A 624 -18.86 -13.27 -12.80
N ARG A 625 -18.95 -12.68 -11.61
CA ARG A 625 -19.55 -11.35 -11.42
C ARG A 625 -18.77 -10.24 -12.15
N SER A 626 -17.45 -10.35 -12.15
CA SER A 626 -16.55 -9.34 -12.72
C SER A 626 -16.38 -9.51 -14.24
N MET A 627 -16.74 -10.67 -14.78
CA MET A 627 -16.59 -11.03 -16.20
C MET A 627 -17.17 -10.01 -17.19
N PRO A 628 -18.35 -9.39 -16.97
CA PRO A 628 -18.89 -8.36 -17.86
C PRO A 628 -17.95 -7.18 -18.13
N LYS A 629 -17.10 -6.83 -17.16
CA LYS A 629 -16.14 -5.71 -17.32
C LYS A 629 -15.11 -5.97 -18.42
N LEU A 630 -14.75 -7.24 -18.66
CA LEU A 630 -13.72 -7.64 -19.64
C LEU A 630 -14.10 -7.33 -21.10
N TYR A 631 -15.38 -7.08 -21.37
CA TYR A 631 -15.89 -6.74 -22.70
C TYR A 631 -16.80 -5.50 -22.69
N GLY A 632 -16.57 -4.59 -21.74
CA GLY A 632 -17.23 -3.27 -21.67
C GLY A 632 -18.68 -3.30 -21.17
N GLY A 633 -19.01 -4.25 -20.28
CA GLY A 633 -20.29 -4.32 -19.57
C GLY A 633 -20.20 -3.74 -18.16
N GLU A 634 -21.34 -3.31 -17.62
CA GLU A 634 -21.45 -2.77 -16.27
C GLU A 634 -21.84 -3.87 -15.24
N VAL A 635 -21.35 -3.70 -14.01
CA VAL A 635 -21.62 -4.61 -12.88
C VAL A 635 -22.22 -3.79 -11.74
N ARG A 636 -23.43 -4.15 -11.30
CA ARG A 636 -24.10 -3.47 -10.18
C ARG A 636 -23.41 -3.77 -8.84
N ASP A 637 -23.37 -2.76 -7.97
CA ASP A 637 -22.93 -2.93 -6.59
C ASP A 637 -24.03 -3.62 -5.76
N THR A 638 -23.64 -4.62 -4.97
CA THR A 638 -24.52 -5.41 -4.10
C THR A 638 -24.31 -5.08 -2.62
N GLY A 639 -23.37 -4.18 -2.30
CA GLY A 639 -22.87 -4.00 -0.94
C GLY A 639 -21.81 -5.03 -0.57
N LYS A 640 -21.23 -4.87 0.63
CA LYS A 640 -20.07 -5.62 1.14
C LYS A 640 -20.49 -6.65 2.19
N VAL A 641 -19.78 -7.78 2.25
CA VAL A 641 -19.97 -8.81 3.29
C VAL A 641 -19.03 -8.54 4.46
N THR A 642 -19.58 -8.15 5.61
CA THR A 642 -18.84 -7.89 6.85
C THR A 642 -19.09 -8.94 7.93
N ASP A 643 -20.23 -9.62 7.88
CA ASP A 643 -20.70 -10.65 8.80
C ASP A 643 -21.70 -11.58 8.08
N TRP A 644 -22.27 -12.55 8.79
CA TRP A 644 -23.23 -13.48 8.20
C TRP A 644 -24.52 -12.79 7.71
N LYS A 645 -24.97 -11.72 8.38
CA LYS A 645 -26.21 -10.99 8.04
C LYS A 645 -26.03 -10.22 6.73
N SER A 646 -24.96 -9.45 6.64
CA SER A 646 -24.56 -8.76 5.42
C SER A 646 -24.24 -9.74 4.29
N GLY A 647 -23.65 -10.90 4.60
CA GLY A 647 -23.48 -12.02 3.65
C GLY A 647 -24.78 -12.46 2.99
N ALA A 648 -25.85 -12.65 3.78
CA ALA A 648 -27.18 -12.99 3.27
C ALA A 648 -27.82 -11.85 2.44
N VAL A 649 -27.65 -10.59 2.87
CA VAL A 649 -28.17 -9.42 2.14
C VAL A 649 -27.48 -9.27 0.78
N VAL A 650 -26.16 -9.42 0.73
CA VAL A 650 -25.37 -9.36 -0.50
C VAL A 650 -25.73 -10.51 -1.43
N ALA A 651 -25.92 -11.71 -0.89
CA ALA A 651 -26.40 -12.88 -1.63
C ALA A 651 -27.73 -12.62 -2.35
N GLY A 652 -28.72 -12.09 -1.62
CA GLY A 652 -30.03 -11.77 -2.18
C GLY A 652 -29.98 -10.69 -3.25
N LYS A 653 -29.17 -9.63 -3.04
CA LYS A 653 -28.95 -8.58 -4.04
C LYS A 653 -28.26 -9.12 -5.30
N ASN A 654 -27.19 -9.92 -5.14
CA ASN A 654 -26.45 -10.50 -6.26
C ASN A 654 -27.32 -11.45 -7.08
N PHE A 655 -28.12 -12.29 -6.42
CA PHE A 655 -29.06 -13.18 -7.10
C PHE A 655 -30.11 -12.41 -7.90
N ARG A 656 -30.73 -11.38 -7.30
CA ARG A 656 -31.73 -10.55 -7.97
C ARG A 656 -31.17 -9.83 -9.18
N TYR A 657 -30.02 -9.18 -9.04
CA TYR A 657 -29.38 -8.48 -10.16
C TYR A 657 -28.87 -9.45 -11.23
N GLY A 658 -28.28 -10.57 -10.82
CA GLY A 658 -27.77 -11.59 -11.72
C GLY A 658 -28.83 -12.18 -12.63
N LEU A 659 -30.03 -12.47 -12.10
CA LEU A 659 -31.16 -12.93 -12.89
C LEU A 659 -31.76 -11.81 -13.76
N MET A 660 -32.07 -10.65 -13.16
CA MET A 660 -32.75 -9.57 -13.87
C MET A 660 -31.91 -9.02 -15.03
N ASP A 661 -30.64 -8.70 -14.78
CA ASP A 661 -29.75 -8.15 -15.80
C ASP A 661 -29.29 -9.25 -16.77
N GLY A 662 -29.10 -10.48 -16.29
CA GLY A 662 -28.71 -11.61 -17.14
C GLY A 662 -29.72 -11.90 -18.26
N PHE A 663 -31.02 -11.88 -17.95
CA PHE A 663 -32.07 -12.06 -18.96
C PHE A 663 -32.32 -10.80 -19.78
N ALA A 664 -32.25 -9.61 -19.17
CA ALA A 664 -32.44 -8.35 -19.89
C ALA A 664 -31.35 -8.11 -20.96
N ASP A 665 -30.09 -8.46 -20.67
CA ASP A 665 -28.96 -8.26 -21.58
C ASP A 665 -29.03 -9.11 -22.84
N LEU A 666 -29.75 -10.24 -22.81
CA LEU A 666 -30.02 -11.07 -23.99
C LEU A 666 -30.81 -10.31 -25.06
N VAL A 667 -31.59 -9.31 -24.65
CA VAL A 667 -32.43 -8.48 -25.54
C VAL A 667 -31.84 -7.08 -25.72
N GLN A 668 -31.27 -6.49 -24.66
CA GLN A 668 -30.80 -5.11 -24.67
C GLN A 668 -29.45 -4.93 -25.41
N GLU A 669 -28.47 -5.82 -25.23
CA GLU A 669 -27.16 -5.71 -25.88
C GLU A 669 -27.22 -5.87 -27.41
N PRO A 670 -28.04 -6.78 -28.00
CA PRO A 670 -28.27 -6.81 -29.44
C PRO A 670 -28.89 -5.53 -30.00
N LEU A 671 -29.85 -4.93 -29.28
CA LEU A 671 -30.51 -3.69 -29.68
C LEU A 671 -29.55 -2.50 -29.59
N LYS A 672 -28.72 -2.46 -28.54
CA LYS A 672 -27.66 -1.46 -28.35
C LYS A 672 -26.58 -1.60 -29.42
N GLY A 673 -26.07 -2.80 -29.63
CA GLY A 673 -25.09 -3.10 -30.68
C GLY A 673 -25.61 -2.78 -32.09
N LYS A 674 -26.91 -3.01 -32.36
CA LYS A 674 -27.53 -2.63 -33.64
C LYS A 674 -27.53 -1.11 -33.86
N ARG A 675 -27.76 -0.32 -32.81
CA ARG A 675 -27.72 1.14 -32.87
C ARG A 675 -26.29 1.68 -33.07
N GLU A 676 -25.30 1.01 -32.49
CA GLU A 676 -23.90 1.45 -32.52
C GLU A 676 -23.13 0.99 -33.78
N GLY A 677 -23.51 -0.14 -34.39
CA GLY A 677 -22.74 -0.73 -35.50
C GLY A 677 -23.55 -1.52 -36.54
N GLY A 678 -24.85 -1.26 -36.66
CA GLY A 678 -25.72 -1.92 -37.65
C GLY A 678 -25.81 -3.44 -37.45
N ALA A 679 -25.88 -4.22 -38.53
CA ALA A 679 -26.02 -5.67 -38.44
C ALA A 679 -24.82 -6.36 -37.76
N LEU A 680 -23.61 -5.86 -38.01
CA LEU A 680 -22.38 -6.39 -37.39
C LEU A 680 -22.34 -6.09 -35.89
N GLY A 681 -22.78 -4.90 -35.49
CA GLY A 681 -22.94 -4.53 -34.09
C GLY A 681 -24.04 -5.33 -33.38
N ALA A 682 -25.13 -5.68 -34.06
CA ALA A 682 -26.18 -6.56 -33.52
C ALA A 682 -25.65 -7.97 -33.19
N ILE A 683 -24.84 -8.56 -34.10
CA ILE A 683 -24.20 -9.87 -33.88
C ILE A 683 -23.22 -9.82 -32.70
N LYS A 684 -22.41 -8.76 -32.61
CA LYS A 684 -21.53 -8.51 -31.44
C LYS A 684 -22.33 -8.37 -30.14
N GLY A 685 -23.49 -7.70 -30.21
CA GLY A 685 -24.44 -7.55 -29.10
C GLY A 685 -25.09 -8.88 -28.65
N VAL A 686 -25.37 -9.80 -29.58
CA VAL A 686 -25.85 -11.17 -29.25
C VAL A 686 -24.77 -11.96 -28.50
N GLY A 687 -23.52 -11.87 -28.95
CA GLY A 687 -22.38 -12.49 -28.26
C GLY A 687 -22.20 -11.94 -26.84
N LYS A 688 -22.27 -10.61 -26.69
CA LYS A 688 -22.17 -9.92 -25.41
C LYS A 688 -23.33 -10.26 -24.46
N GLY A 689 -24.57 -10.23 -24.95
CA GLY A 689 -25.78 -10.56 -24.17
C GLY A 689 -25.79 -12.01 -23.68
N SER A 690 -25.38 -12.96 -24.52
CA SER A 690 -25.28 -14.37 -24.14
C SER A 690 -24.18 -14.62 -23.09
N ALA A 691 -23.02 -13.98 -23.23
CA ALA A 691 -21.94 -14.05 -22.23
C ALA A 691 -22.34 -13.40 -20.90
N ASN A 692 -23.04 -12.27 -20.94
CA ASN A 692 -23.61 -11.60 -19.76
C ASN A 692 -24.63 -12.49 -19.04
N MET A 693 -25.54 -13.13 -19.77
CA MET A 693 -26.54 -14.03 -19.20
C MET A 693 -25.89 -15.18 -18.42
N VAL A 694 -24.96 -15.90 -19.05
CA VAL A 694 -24.27 -17.03 -18.42
C VAL A 694 -23.50 -16.58 -17.17
N SER A 695 -22.70 -15.53 -17.27
CA SER A 695 -21.87 -15.07 -16.16
C SER A 695 -22.68 -14.47 -15.00
N LYS A 696 -23.64 -13.59 -15.28
CA LYS A 696 -24.45 -12.92 -14.27
C LYS A 696 -25.39 -13.90 -13.54
N VAL A 697 -26.00 -14.84 -14.26
CA VAL A 697 -26.89 -15.86 -13.65
C VAL A 697 -26.08 -16.85 -12.81
N SER A 698 -24.95 -17.37 -13.33
CA SER A 698 -24.10 -18.28 -12.57
C SER A 698 -23.50 -17.61 -11.33
N SER A 699 -23.08 -16.35 -11.41
CA SER A 699 -22.67 -15.56 -10.23
C SER A 699 -23.82 -15.39 -9.24
N GLY A 700 -25.03 -15.08 -9.73
CA GLY A 700 -26.23 -14.93 -8.90
C GLY A 700 -26.53 -16.18 -8.07
N VAL A 701 -26.49 -17.36 -8.71
CA VAL A 701 -26.76 -18.66 -8.07
C VAL A 701 -25.64 -19.07 -7.11
N LEU A 702 -24.38 -18.99 -7.53
CA LEU A 702 -23.25 -19.34 -6.66
C LEU A 702 -23.14 -18.40 -5.45
N GLY A 703 -23.50 -17.13 -5.63
CA GLY A 703 -23.53 -16.12 -4.57
C GLY A 703 -24.51 -16.43 -3.43
N LEU A 704 -25.57 -17.22 -3.67
CA LEU A 704 -26.50 -17.65 -2.62
C LEU A 704 -25.85 -18.56 -1.56
N VAL A 705 -24.77 -19.26 -1.93
CA VAL A 705 -24.02 -20.13 -1.01
C VAL A 705 -22.72 -19.47 -0.59
N ALA A 706 -22.03 -18.83 -1.53
CA ALA A 706 -20.71 -18.24 -1.31
C ALA A 706 -20.73 -17.03 -0.36
N TYR A 707 -21.64 -16.07 -0.55
CA TYR A 707 -21.66 -14.85 0.27
C TYR A 707 -22.09 -15.11 1.73
N PRO A 708 -23.11 -15.95 2.03
CA PRO A 708 -23.42 -16.32 3.40
C PRO A 708 -22.31 -17.15 4.05
N GLY A 709 -21.71 -18.11 3.32
CA GLY A 709 -20.57 -18.89 3.81
C GLY A 709 -19.35 -18.02 4.15
N HIS A 710 -19.04 -17.04 3.29
CA HIS A 710 -18.00 -16.04 3.53
C HIS A 710 -18.31 -15.17 4.76
N GLY A 711 -19.57 -14.74 4.91
CA GLY A 711 -20.04 -14.00 6.08
C GLY A 711 -19.94 -14.80 7.38
N ILE A 712 -20.22 -16.10 7.35
CA ILE A 712 -20.04 -17.02 8.48
C ILE A 712 -18.55 -17.15 8.83
N CYS A 713 -17.66 -17.34 7.84
CA CYS A 713 -16.21 -17.37 8.08
C CYS A 713 -15.69 -16.06 8.68
N LYS A 714 -16.15 -14.89 8.20
CA LYS A 714 -15.84 -13.59 8.79
C LYS A 714 -16.35 -13.48 10.23
N SER A 715 -17.58 -13.94 10.50
CA SER A 715 -18.18 -13.94 11.85
C SER A 715 -17.42 -14.84 12.83
N ILE A 716 -17.01 -16.04 12.40
CA ILE A 716 -16.20 -16.97 13.21
C ILE A 716 -14.79 -16.40 13.43
N SER A 717 -14.18 -15.81 12.41
CA SER A 717 -12.87 -15.16 12.55
C SER A 717 -12.93 -13.99 13.53
N ALA A 718 -13.98 -13.17 13.47
CA ALA A 718 -14.21 -12.08 14.41
C ALA A 718 -14.41 -12.58 15.86
N ALA A 719 -15.14 -13.68 16.05
CA ALA A 719 -15.34 -14.30 17.36
C ALA A 719 -14.05 -14.88 17.96
N VAL A 720 -13.18 -15.51 17.13
CA VAL A 720 -11.91 -16.12 17.56
C VAL A 720 -10.81 -15.09 17.78
N HIS A 721 -10.80 -13.97 17.05
CA HIS A 721 -9.77 -12.91 17.14
C HIS A 721 -10.23 -11.66 17.91
N GLY A 722 -11.24 -11.79 18.78
CA GLY A 722 -11.74 -10.67 19.58
C GLY A 722 -10.74 -10.06 20.58
N SER A 723 -9.55 -10.65 20.77
CA SER A 723 -8.50 -10.16 21.67
C SER A 723 -8.02 -8.76 21.30
N THR A 724 -7.78 -8.49 20.00
CA THR A 724 -7.28 -7.20 19.53
C THR A 724 -8.33 -6.10 19.69
N SER A 725 -9.60 -6.40 19.38
CA SER A 725 -10.70 -5.47 19.60
C SER A 725 -10.87 -5.12 21.08
N ARG A 726 -10.75 -6.12 21.98
CA ARG A 726 -10.76 -5.91 23.44
C ARG A 726 -9.55 -5.09 23.89
N ALA A 727 -8.36 -5.33 23.36
CA ALA A 727 -7.15 -4.56 23.70
C ALA A 727 -7.30 -3.09 23.31
N ILE A 728 -7.84 -2.80 22.12
CA ILE A 728 -8.13 -1.43 21.67
C ILE A 728 -9.17 -0.77 22.58
N ALA A 729 -10.26 -1.47 22.89
CA ALA A 729 -11.30 -0.97 23.80
C ALA A 729 -10.72 -0.64 25.18
N GLN A 730 -9.91 -1.54 25.74
CA GLN A 730 -9.26 -1.34 27.04
C GLN A 730 -8.28 -0.17 27.01
N ALA A 731 -7.47 -0.03 25.95
CA ALA A 731 -6.56 1.10 25.81
C ALA A 731 -7.32 2.44 25.74
N ARG A 732 -8.46 2.48 25.02
CA ARG A 732 -9.33 3.67 24.95
C ARG A 732 -9.94 4.03 26.31
N VAL A 733 -10.33 3.04 27.11
CA VAL A 733 -10.81 3.24 28.49
C VAL A 733 -9.69 3.79 29.37
N ASN A 734 -8.51 3.17 29.34
CA ASN A 734 -7.37 3.61 30.16
C ASN A 734 -6.97 5.05 29.84
N GLU A 735 -6.96 5.42 28.56
CA GLU A 735 -6.69 6.80 28.18
C GLU A 735 -7.83 7.77 28.57
N GLY A 736 -9.09 7.34 28.55
CA GLY A 736 -10.21 8.13 29.08
C GLY A 736 -10.00 8.52 30.54
N ARG A 737 -9.60 7.56 31.38
CA ARG A 737 -9.23 7.78 32.78
C ARG A 737 -8.07 8.75 32.94
N ASP A 738 -6.99 8.54 32.19
CA ASP A 738 -5.82 9.41 32.24
C ASP A 738 -6.17 10.85 31.85
N LEU A 739 -7.08 11.05 30.89
CA LEU A 739 -7.55 12.38 30.48
C LEU A 739 -8.35 13.07 31.59
N VAL A 740 -9.24 12.35 32.30
CA VAL A 740 -9.96 12.91 33.46
C VAL A 740 -8.98 13.36 34.55
N VAL A 741 -7.96 12.55 34.84
CA VAL A 741 -6.93 12.87 35.86
C VAL A 741 -6.06 14.07 35.44
N THR A 742 -5.68 14.14 34.16
CA THR A 742 -4.71 15.16 33.69
C THR A 742 -5.37 16.50 33.34
N GLU A 743 -6.58 16.49 32.80
CA GLU A 743 -7.30 17.71 32.37
C GLU A 743 -8.33 18.20 33.41
N GLY A 744 -8.67 17.37 34.40
CA GLY A 744 -9.67 17.65 35.42
C GLY A 744 -11.11 17.55 34.91
N THR A 745 -12.08 17.81 35.79
CA THR A 745 -13.52 17.71 35.48
C THR A 745 -14.16 19.03 35.02
N GLY A 746 -13.37 19.98 34.51
CA GLY A 746 -13.86 21.31 34.12
C GLY A 746 -14.97 21.30 33.07
N CYS A 747 -15.07 20.24 32.25
CA CYS A 747 -16.13 20.07 31.26
C CYS A 747 -17.27 19.14 31.70
N GLU A 748 -17.23 18.59 32.92
CA GLU A 748 -18.16 17.57 33.41
C GLU A 748 -19.62 18.01 33.34
N MET A 749 -19.94 19.18 33.89
CA MET A 749 -21.30 19.72 33.85
C MET A 749 -21.81 19.93 32.42
N ALA A 750 -20.95 20.38 31.51
CA ALA A 750 -21.31 20.56 30.11
C ALA A 750 -21.57 19.21 29.43
N VAL A 751 -20.74 18.20 29.70
CA VAL A 751 -20.91 16.84 29.17
C VAL A 751 -22.25 16.24 29.61
N LEU A 752 -22.57 16.31 30.91
CA LEU A 752 -23.81 15.78 31.47
C LEU A 752 -25.04 16.48 30.86
N TRP A 753 -25.01 17.81 30.80
CA TRP A 753 -26.14 18.60 30.27
C TRP A 753 -26.38 18.36 28.77
N ILE A 754 -25.33 18.36 27.95
CA ILE A 754 -25.46 18.11 26.50
C ILE A 754 -25.98 16.68 26.26
N PHE A 755 -25.48 15.69 27.01
CA PHE A 755 -25.93 14.31 26.88
C PHE A 755 -27.43 14.16 27.18
N GLU A 756 -27.93 14.74 28.26
CA GLU A 756 -29.35 14.71 28.61
C GLU A 756 -30.23 15.40 27.56
N ARG A 757 -29.75 16.52 26.99
CA ARG A 757 -30.43 17.23 25.90
C ARG A 757 -30.49 16.39 24.61
N LEU A 758 -29.41 15.70 24.24
CA LEU A 758 -29.39 14.81 23.09
C LEU A 758 -30.39 13.66 23.24
N LEU A 759 -30.56 13.13 24.45
CA LEU A 759 -31.53 12.06 24.70
C LEU A 759 -32.99 12.53 24.76
N SER A 760 -33.25 13.74 25.28
CA SER A 760 -34.61 14.29 25.40
C SER A 760 -35.18 14.82 24.07
N SER A 761 -34.34 15.40 23.21
CA SER A 761 -34.75 15.92 21.88
C SER A 761 -35.29 14.84 20.91
N SER A 762 -34.93 13.58 21.14
CA SER A 762 -35.42 12.42 20.38
C SER A 762 -36.79 11.89 20.84
N GLY A 763 -37.38 12.48 21.88
CA GLY A 763 -38.63 12.03 22.52
C GLY A 763 -39.87 12.90 22.28
N ALA A 764 -39.77 14.01 21.54
CA ALA A 764 -40.93 14.86 21.26
C ALA A 764 -41.73 14.31 20.05
N PRO A 765 -42.96 13.79 20.22
CA PRO A 765 -43.88 13.73 19.10
C PRO A 765 -44.18 15.17 18.68
N GLY A 766 -44.08 15.46 17.39
CA GLY A 766 -44.57 16.73 16.85
C GLY A 766 -46.04 16.88 17.25
N TYR A 767 -46.33 17.95 17.99
CA TYR A 767 -47.67 18.48 18.13
C TYR A 767 -47.95 19.43 16.97
#